data_AF-A0AAW0WW09-F1
#
_entry.id   AF-A0AAW0WW09-F1
#
_cell.length_a   1.000
_cell.length_b   1.000
_cell.length_c   1.000
_cell.angle_alpha   90.00
_cell.angle_beta   90.00
_cell.angle_gamma   90.00
#
_symmetry.space_group_name_H-M   'P 1'
#
loop_
_entity.id
_entity.type
_entity.pdbx_description
1 polymer ?
#
loop_
_entity_poly.entity_id
_entity_poly.type
_entity_poly.pdbx_seq_one_letter_code
_entity_poly.pdbx_strand_id
1 'polypeptide(L)'
;ITQRCRHHHQHFSPQHLTSHSYHVEMDMEGPNPFSHLLSDLKIGDECFKYYSLLGLEDARYERLPFSIRVLLESAVRNCDNFQVKKEDVNNILDWEKKQTDPNGVEVPFRPARVILQDFTGVPAVVDFAAMRDAVKELGGDPKLINPVCPADLVIDHSVQVEFSRTRGGDDPGGGGTLTGQSCGRCVNYGQPGCVSTAMSERRTSSRSYSRLHRSRGPHTEGSRSRPGSPVVHSRPASPSVYSSLPASFSQQVYLMPPTASVSGSVMVGVQQPWQFQPAASTTSHQLPAMVTHLTLGEALGNTLSYQQQAIPCTTVVPGYNLPVYPTPHPAQINRIQRPVSYYMGSPYMHQSSRPGSRPTTPDQCQLPDSESHRSVDIEDISLRPRGFPGLRQRPFTLRKQECDNSAVSVSDTSSTRTDTSATPSLRLSVSSLPSPLDVPGIPIQDEVCPFHERQSEWSSALQKNQEIEFERNYERFVFLKWGAQALKNLLIVPPGSGIVHQVNLEYLARVVFEEDKVLFPDSLVGTDSHTTMINGLGVVGWGVGGIEAEAVMLGQAVSMVLPKVVGYRITGTLSSLATSTDVVLTITKHLRQVGVVGKFVEFYGPGVKQLSLADRATISNMCPEYGATIGFFPVDDTTINYLRQSNRDGNKIAQIEAYLKAVKMYRNFMDTSQDPSYSEVVTLDLADVVPSLSGPKRPHDRVSVSSMKDDFHQCLSNKVGFKGFGLPADTHDKTVPFVYESKEYTLKHGSVVIAAITSCTNTSNPSVMLGAGLLAKKAVEAGLVVAPYIKTSLSPGSGVVTHYLQHSGVTPFLAKLGFDIVGYGCMTCIGNSGPLPESVVEAIEKNDLVCCGVLSGNRNFEGRIHPNTRANYLASPLLVIAYALAGRVDIDFQKEPLGHSESGDAVFLRDIWPQRSEIQAVEQEHVIPVMFKEVYSRITTGNVRWNKLEAPEGMLYPWDSKSTYIKRPPFFDSMKKELPPIESIKNAHVLLKLGDSVTTDHISPAGSIARNSPAARYLASRGLTPREFNSYGSRRGNDAVMARGTFANIRLINKLVGKSGPYTIHIPSGEELDVFDAAERYREEGHPVVILAGKEYGSGSSRDWAAKGPFLLGVRAVIAESYERIHRSNLVGMGIIPMQFLEGETAESLEISGKETFTIDLPEDMKTGMIVPVHLSDGRSFETVLRFDTEVELMYFRHGGILNYMIRKMIQ
;
A
#
# COMPACT_ATOMS: atom_id res chain seq x y z
N ILE A 1 36.63 -17.93 56.51
CA ILE A 1 36.62 -16.77 55.59
C ILE A 1 35.20 -16.18 55.61
N THR A 2 34.65 -15.57 56.66
CA THR A 2 35.16 -14.72 57.78
C THR A 2 35.74 -13.38 57.37
N GLN A 3 34.91 -12.35 57.55
CA GLN A 3 35.19 -10.95 57.93
C GLN A 3 36.66 -10.54 58.14
N ARG A 4 37.07 -9.46 57.45
CA ARG A 4 38.05 -8.42 57.79
C ARG A 4 38.08 -7.43 56.61
N CYS A 5 38.10 -6.11 56.74
CA CYS A 5 38.00 -5.24 57.92
C CYS A 5 37.37 -3.89 57.52
N ARG A 6 36.50 -3.31 58.36
CA ARG A 6 36.36 -1.84 58.42
C ARG A 6 37.47 -1.31 59.34
N HIS A 7 38.18 -0.25 58.96
CA HIS A 7 38.78 0.72 59.88
C HIS A 7 39.10 2.04 59.17
N HIS A 8 39.23 3.13 59.93
CA HIS A 8 39.45 4.49 59.41
C HIS A 8 40.89 4.71 58.91
N HIS A 9 41.08 5.72 58.06
CA HIS A 9 41.73 6.97 58.48
C HIS A 9 41.35 8.16 57.57
N GLN A 10 41.78 9.37 57.94
CA GLN A 10 41.33 10.66 57.40
C GLN A 10 42.47 11.39 56.65
N HIS A 11 42.09 12.42 55.86
CA HIS A 11 42.96 13.39 55.18
C HIS A 11 43.85 12.80 54.06
N PHE A 12 44.02 13.40 52.88
CA PHE A 12 43.94 14.82 52.47
C PHE A 12 43.12 15.03 51.17
N SER A 13 42.78 16.28 50.86
CA SER A 13 42.25 16.70 49.55
C SER A 13 43.41 17.13 48.63
N PRO A 14 43.30 16.89 47.31
CA PRO A 14 43.37 18.04 46.41
C PRO A 14 42.44 17.99 45.18
N GLN A 15 41.77 19.14 44.96
CA GLN A 15 41.56 19.82 43.67
C GLN A 15 40.68 19.18 42.56
N HIS A 16 40.00 20.06 41.83
CA HIS A 16 38.98 19.78 40.82
C HIS A 16 39.42 18.87 39.67
N LEU A 17 38.68 17.78 39.47
CA LEU A 17 38.39 17.19 38.17
C LEU A 17 36.96 16.62 38.20
N THR A 18 35.96 17.46 37.93
CA THR A 18 34.54 17.07 37.91
C THR A 18 34.18 16.39 36.60
N SER A 19 34.58 15.13 36.45
CA SER A 19 34.10 14.26 35.37
C SER A 19 32.58 14.11 35.50
N HIS A 20 31.84 14.80 34.64
CA HIS A 20 30.39 14.62 34.52
C HIS A 20 30.11 13.30 33.81
N SER A 21 30.07 12.22 34.58
CA SER A 21 29.55 10.94 34.13
C SER A 21 28.05 11.09 33.88
N TYR A 22 27.67 11.27 32.61
CA TYR A 22 26.27 11.25 32.17
C TYR A 22 25.70 9.85 32.37
N HIS A 23 25.21 9.57 33.59
CA HIS A 23 24.20 8.55 33.78
C HIS A 23 22.92 9.04 33.10
N VAL A 24 22.73 8.64 31.84
CA VAL A 24 21.40 8.53 31.27
C VAL A 24 20.70 7.42 32.05
N GLU A 25 19.76 7.78 32.91
CA GLU A 25 18.81 6.81 33.44
C GLU A 25 18.00 6.29 32.26
N MET A 26 18.25 5.05 31.85
CA MET A 26 17.38 4.36 30.91
C MET A 26 16.09 4.02 31.65
N ASP A 27 15.01 4.76 31.36
CA ASP A 27 13.68 4.46 31.88
C ASP A 27 13.31 3.01 31.53
N MET A 28 13.27 2.16 32.56
CA MET A 28 12.94 0.74 32.44
C MET A 28 11.44 0.58 32.21
N GLU A 29 11.06 -0.37 31.35
CA GLU A 29 9.66 -0.70 31.06
C GLU A 29 8.91 -1.02 32.37
N GLY A 30 7.89 -0.21 32.69
CA GLY A 30 7.16 -0.26 33.96
C GLY A 30 5.97 -1.22 33.94
N PRO A 31 5.47 -1.64 35.12
CA PRO A 31 4.31 -2.53 35.20
C PRO A 31 3.05 -1.84 34.64
N ASN A 32 2.29 -2.53 33.80
CA ASN A 32 1.13 -1.95 33.13
C ASN A 32 0.07 -1.46 34.16
N PRO A 33 -0.20 -0.14 34.23
CA PRO A 33 -1.10 0.44 35.24
C PRO A 33 -2.57 0.05 35.04
N PHE A 34 -2.95 -0.44 33.86
CA PHE A 34 -4.29 -0.92 33.50
C PHE A 34 -4.48 -2.42 33.70
N SER A 35 -3.51 -3.14 34.30
CA SER A 35 -3.63 -4.58 34.61
C SER A 35 -4.86 -4.95 35.46
N HIS A 36 -5.45 -3.97 36.17
CA HIS A 36 -6.69 -4.13 36.93
C HIS A 36 -7.96 -4.29 36.06
N LEU A 37 -7.89 -3.97 34.76
CA LEU A 37 -8.98 -4.15 33.79
C LEU A 37 -9.04 -5.58 33.22
N LEU A 38 -8.02 -6.41 33.48
CA LEU A 38 -7.89 -7.76 32.93
C LEU A 38 -8.95 -8.69 33.55
N SER A 39 -10.03 -8.89 32.80
CA SER A 39 -11.25 -9.57 33.20
C SER A 39 -11.34 -10.98 32.59
N ASP A 40 -11.94 -11.92 33.31
CA ASP A 40 -12.22 -13.27 32.81
C ASP A 40 -13.42 -13.29 31.87
N LEU A 41 -13.34 -14.06 30.79
CA LEU A 41 -14.41 -14.28 29.81
C LEU A 41 -14.56 -15.80 29.55
N LYS A 42 -15.67 -16.37 30.02
CA LYS A 42 -15.99 -17.79 29.79
C LYS A 42 -16.69 -17.99 28.44
N ILE A 43 -16.16 -18.89 27.63
CA ILE A 43 -16.63 -19.20 26.27
C ILE A 43 -16.70 -20.72 26.13
N GLY A 44 -17.92 -21.28 26.11
CA GLY A 44 -18.10 -22.72 26.27
C GLY A 44 -17.58 -23.20 27.63
N ASP A 45 -16.72 -24.22 27.63
CA ASP A 45 -16.05 -24.71 28.84
C ASP A 45 -14.71 -24.02 29.13
N GLU A 46 -14.18 -23.23 28.19
CA GLU A 46 -12.91 -22.53 28.35
C GLU A 46 -13.06 -21.15 29.00
N CYS A 47 -12.03 -20.75 29.74
CA CYS A 47 -11.91 -19.41 30.32
C CYS A 47 -10.73 -18.69 29.69
N PHE A 48 -11.01 -17.53 29.11
CA PHE A 48 -10.06 -16.59 28.53
C PHE A 48 -9.99 -15.33 29.39
N LYS A 49 -9.04 -14.43 29.08
CA LYS A 49 -8.94 -13.10 29.69
C LYS A 49 -9.03 -12.02 28.62
N TYR A 50 -9.42 -10.81 28.99
CA TYR A 50 -9.37 -9.64 28.11
C TYR A 50 -9.30 -8.33 28.91
N TYR A 51 -8.80 -7.26 28.30
CA TYR A 51 -8.87 -5.93 28.92
C TYR A 51 -10.28 -5.38 28.75
N SER A 52 -11.07 -5.37 29.83
CA SER A 52 -12.43 -4.85 29.80
C SER A 52 -12.42 -3.32 29.78
N LEU A 53 -12.54 -2.73 28.59
CA LEU A 53 -12.58 -1.28 28.41
C LEU A 53 -13.80 -0.62 29.08
N LEU A 54 -14.86 -1.39 29.39
CA LEU A 54 -15.97 -0.93 30.22
C LEU A 54 -15.55 -0.70 31.69
N GLY A 55 -14.51 -1.39 32.17
CA GLY A 55 -13.92 -1.18 33.50
C GLY A 55 -13.14 0.13 33.64
N LEU A 56 -13.02 0.93 32.57
CA LEU A 56 -12.62 2.34 32.67
C LEU A 56 -13.73 3.21 33.33
N GLU A 57 -14.95 2.68 33.44
CA GLU A 57 -16.15 3.33 34.00
C GLU A 57 -16.50 4.69 33.34
N ASP A 58 -16.07 4.89 32.10
CA ASP A 58 -16.13 6.17 31.39
C ASP A 58 -17.11 6.14 30.20
N ALA A 59 -18.14 6.98 30.28
CA ALA A 59 -19.18 7.10 29.25
C ALA A 59 -18.68 7.60 27.89
N ARG A 60 -17.46 8.15 27.78
CA ARG A 60 -16.84 8.50 26.49
C ARG A 60 -16.62 7.26 25.62
N TYR A 61 -16.30 6.10 26.22
CA TYR A 61 -15.94 4.89 25.49
C TYR A 61 -17.01 4.44 24.48
N GLU A 62 -18.28 4.42 24.89
CA GLU A 62 -19.38 3.96 24.02
C GLU A 62 -19.70 4.94 22.88
N ARG A 63 -19.22 6.18 22.95
CA ARG A 63 -19.37 7.21 21.90
C ARG A 63 -18.23 7.22 20.88
N LEU A 64 -17.08 6.59 21.17
CA LEU A 64 -15.91 6.54 20.28
C LEU A 64 -16.23 5.80 18.97
N PRO A 65 -15.72 6.24 17.81
CA PRO A 65 -15.68 5.42 16.59
C PRO A 65 -14.99 4.09 16.84
N PHE A 66 -15.46 3.02 16.22
CA PHE A 66 -15.00 1.65 16.49
C PHE A 66 -13.52 1.46 16.14
N SER A 67 -13.04 2.15 15.10
CA SER A 67 -11.61 2.25 14.78
C SER A 67 -10.75 2.81 15.92
N ILE A 68 -11.25 3.81 16.66
CA ILE A 68 -10.56 4.41 17.82
C ILE A 68 -10.61 3.47 19.04
N ARG A 69 -11.67 2.66 19.19
CA ARG A 69 -11.75 1.62 20.25
C ARG A 69 -10.62 0.59 20.13
N VAL A 70 -10.16 0.27 18.92
CA VAL A 70 -9.02 -0.64 18.68
C VAL A 70 -7.68 0.04 19.04
N LEU A 71 -7.52 1.34 18.75
CA LEU A 71 -6.35 2.10 19.22
C LEU A 71 -6.30 2.12 20.76
N LEU A 72 -7.45 2.34 21.41
CA LEU A 72 -7.57 2.36 22.87
C LEU A 72 -7.23 1.02 23.51
N GLU A 73 -7.71 -0.10 22.95
CA GLU A 73 -7.35 -1.45 23.41
C GLU A 73 -5.84 -1.69 23.31
N SER A 74 -5.24 -1.40 22.15
CA SER A 74 -3.80 -1.50 21.93
C SER A 74 -3.03 -0.72 23.01
N ALA A 75 -3.41 0.54 23.26
CA ALA A 75 -2.73 1.38 24.24
C ALA A 75 -2.93 0.89 25.69
N VAL A 76 -4.14 0.45 26.06
CA VAL A 76 -4.44 -0.10 27.39
C VAL A 76 -3.65 -1.38 27.67
N ARG A 77 -3.59 -2.32 26.73
CA ARG A 77 -2.88 -3.59 26.87
C ARG A 77 -1.36 -3.45 26.85
N ASN A 78 -0.83 -2.54 26.05
CA ASN A 78 0.62 -2.36 25.87
C ASN A 78 1.23 -1.21 26.69
N CYS A 79 0.49 -0.60 27.64
CA CYS A 79 0.98 0.49 28.46
C CYS A 79 2.16 0.06 29.36
N ASP A 80 3.36 0.54 29.03
CA ASP A 80 4.64 0.29 29.72
C ASP A 80 5.18 1.54 30.44
N ASN A 81 4.52 2.69 30.26
CA ASN A 81 4.97 4.03 30.67
C ASN A 81 6.27 4.53 30.02
N PHE A 82 6.78 3.84 29.00
CA PHE A 82 7.95 4.21 28.21
C PHE A 82 7.57 4.50 26.75
N GLN A 83 7.21 3.46 25.96
CA GLN A 83 6.70 3.62 24.60
C GLN A 83 5.21 3.97 24.56
N VAL A 84 4.44 3.51 25.54
CA VAL A 84 2.99 3.71 25.66
C VAL A 84 2.68 4.18 27.07
N LYS A 85 2.42 5.47 27.21
CA LYS A 85 2.25 6.15 28.48
C LYS A 85 0.80 6.12 28.94
N LYS A 86 0.60 6.20 30.26
CA LYS A 86 -0.74 6.38 30.84
C LYS A 86 -1.46 7.62 30.29
N GLU A 87 -0.71 8.65 29.90
CA GLU A 87 -1.28 9.85 29.25
C GLU A 87 -1.87 9.53 27.86
N ASP A 88 -1.21 8.67 27.07
CA ASP A 88 -1.66 8.33 25.72
C ASP A 88 -3.02 7.62 25.73
N VAL A 89 -3.22 6.69 26.66
CA VAL A 89 -4.53 6.04 26.89
C VAL A 89 -5.61 7.08 27.21
N ASN A 90 -5.30 8.10 28.01
CA ASN A 90 -6.23 9.19 28.30
C ASN A 90 -6.47 10.11 27.09
N ASN A 91 -5.45 10.33 26.25
CA ASN A 91 -5.56 11.10 25.01
C ASN A 91 -6.48 10.39 23.99
N ILE A 92 -6.36 9.07 23.84
CA ILE A 92 -7.25 8.27 22.98
C ILE A 92 -8.68 8.20 23.56
N LEU A 93 -8.83 8.08 24.89
CA LEU A 93 -10.15 8.09 25.53
C LEU A 93 -10.85 9.46 25.44
N ASP A 94 -10.10 10.56 25.45
CA ASP A 94 -10.63 11.92 25.21
C ASP A 94 -10.61 12.35 23.73
N TRP A 95 -10.58 11.39 22.80
CA TRP A 95 -10.49 11.61 21.35
C TRP A 95 -11.43 12.70 20.83
N GLU A 96 -12.67 12.78 21.34
CA GLU A 96 -13.65 13.78 20.89
C GLU A 96 -13.12 15.21 20.99
N LYS A 97 -12.33 15.52 22.03
CA LYS A 97 -11.63 16.81 22.19
C LYS A 97 -10.24 16.78 21.56
N LYS A 98 -9.47 15.71 21.80
CA LYS A 98 -8.04 15.63 21.43
C LYS A 98 -7.81 15.64 19.92
N GLN A 99 -8.78 15.17 19.13
CA GLN A 99 -8.78 15.28 17.66
C GLN A 99 -8.83 16.74 17.13
N THR A 100 -9.23 17.72 17.95
CA THR A 100 -9.37 19.13 17.53
C THR A 100 -8.20 20.01 17.94
N ASP A 101 -7.16 19.46 18.59
CA ASP A 101 -5.96 20.22 18.94
C ASP A 101 -5.28 20.78 17.66
N PRO A 102 -5.00 22.10 17.59
CA PRO A 102 -4.40 22.69 16.39
C PRO A 102 -2.96 22.22 16.14
N ASN A 103 -2.26 21.72 17.15
CA ASN A 103 -0.91 21.16 17.01
C ASN A 103 -0.93 19.66 16.66
N GLY A 104 -2.11 19.02 16.79
CA GLY A 104 -2.25 17.57 16.83
C GLY A 104 -1.83 16.98 18.18
N VAL A 105 -2.31 15.77 18.46
CA VAL A 105 -1.92 14.97 19.63
C VAL A 105 -1.38 13.65 19.09
N GLU A 106 -0.08 13.40 19.25
CA GLU A 106 0.47 12.09 18.90
C GLU A 106 0.04 11.01 19.90
N VAL A 107 -0.17 9.80 19.39
CA VAL A 107 -0.47 8.59 20.16
C VAL A 107 0.28 7.39 19.57
N PRO A 108 0.79 6.48 20.41
CA PRO A 108 1.47 5.26 19.97
C PRO A 108 0.47 4.14 19.67
N PHE A 109 0.81 3.30 18.69
CA PHE A 109 0.03 2.11 18.32
C PHE A 109 0.94 0.88 18.20
N ARG A 110 0.61 -0.21 18.92
CA ARG A 110 1.27 -1.52 18.78
C ARG A 110 0.31 -2.48 18.08
N PRO A 111 0.38 -2.60 16.74
CA PRO A 111 -0.45 -3.55 16.01
C PRO A 111 -0.12 -5.00 16.41
N ALA A 112 -1.09 -5.90 16.31
CA ALA A 112 -0.94 -7.30 16.67
C ALA A 112 0.05 -8.07 15.76
N ARG A 113 0.22 -7.65 14.50
CA ARG A 113 1.10 -8.32 13.51
C ARG A 113 1.57 -7.37 12.40
N VAL A 114 2.45 -7.87 11.53
CA VAL A 114 2.92 -7.19 10.31
C VAL A 114 2.64 -8.05 9.08
N ILE A 115 2.37 -7.42 7.92
CA ILE A 115 2.27 -8.10 6.63
C ILE A 115 3.26 -7.54 5.59
N LEU A 116 3.83 -8.42 4.77
CA LEU A 116 4.81 -8.07 3.73
C LEU A 116 4.47 -8.72 2.37
N GLN A 117 4.98 -8.11 1.30
CA GLN A 117 5.02 -8.69 -0.05
C GLN A 117 6.48 -8.74 -0.55
N ASP A 118 6.81 -9.57 -1.54
CA ASP A 118 8.22 -9.90 -1.81
C ASP A 118 9.12 -8.73 -2.29
N PHE A 119 8.57 -7.65 -2.84
CA PHE A 119 9.36 -6.44 -3.16
C PHE A 119 9.75 -5.63 -1.92
N THR A 120 9.09 -5.78 -0.77
CA THR A 120 9.48 -5.12 0.51
C THR A 120 9.96 -6.09 1.57
N GLY A 121 9.54 -7.35 1.50
CA GLY A 121 10.02 -8.43 2.35
C GLY A 121 11.46 -8.83 2.07
N VAL A 122 11.93 -8.76 0.82
CA VAL A 122 13.36 -9.00 0.51
C VAL A 122 14.28 -7.98 1.20
N PRO A 123 14.12 -6.64 1.05
CA PRO A 123 14.96 -5.71 1.80
C PRO A 123 14.82 -5.86 3.31
N ALA A 124 13.60 -5.99 3.85
CA ALA A 124 13.42 -6.19 5.30
C ALA A 124 14.17 -7.43 5.84
N VAL A 125 14.12 -8.57 5.14
CA VAL A 125 14.87 -9.78 5.55
C VAL A 125 16.40 -9.61 5.32
N VAL A 126 16.83 -8.81 4.34
CA VAL A 126 18.25 -8.40 4.19
C VAL A 126 18.71 -7.55 5.38
N ASP A 127 17.88 -6.64 5.86
CA ASP A 127 18.19 -5.80 7.01
C ASP A 127 18.21 -6.62 8.31
N PHE A 128 17.26 -7.53 8.55
CA PHE A 128 17.35 -8.49 9.66
C PHE A 128 18.61 -9.38 9.60
N ALA A 129 19.05 -9.78 8.40
CA ALA A 129 20.30 -10.53 8.23
C ALA A 129 21.54 -9.68 8.56
N ALA A 130 21.58 -8.43 8.07
CA ALA A 130 22.69 -7.51 8.31
C ALA A 130 22.75 -7.03 9.76
N MET A 131 21.60 -6.86 10.43
CA MET A 131 21.52 -6.59 11.87
C MET A 131 22.09 -7.74 12.70
N ARG A 132 21.90 -9.00 12.30
CA ARG A 132 22.52 -10.16 12.97
C ARG A 132 24.03 -10.16 12.86
N ASP A 133 24.57 -9.83 11.69
CA ASP A 133 26.01 -9.68 11.51
C ASP A 133 26.55 -8.52 12.37
N ALA A 134 25.90 -7.34 12.35
CA ALA A 134 26.30 -6.19 13.16
C ALA A 134 26.25 -6.46 14.68
N VAL A 135 25.18 -7.11 15.17
CA VAL A 135 25.08 -7.54 16.59
C VAL A 135 26.24 -8.47 16.97
N LYS A 136 26.58 -9.43 16.10
CA LYS A 136 27.68 -10.37 16.33
C LYS A 136 29.06 -9.71 16.24
N GLU A 137 29.25 -8.79 15.30
CA GLU A 137 30.48 -7.99 15.14
C GLU A 137 30.72 -7.08 16.36
N LEU A 138 29.63 -6.57 16.95
CA LEU A 138 29.64 -5.86 18.25
C LEU A 138 29.64 -6.81 19.47
N GLY A 139 29.66 -8.13 19.28
CA GLY A 139 29.80 -9.14 20.33
C GLY A 139 28.56 -9.47 21.16
N GLY A 140 27.35 -9.16 20.68
CA GLY A 140 26.07 -9.63 21.25
C GLY A 140 25.59 -10.96 20.66
N ASP A 141 24.43 -11.46 21.12
CA ASP A 141 23.82 -12.69 20.57
C ASP A 141 22.86 -12.37 19.40
N PRO A 142 23.18 -12.74 18.14
CA PRO A 142 22.28 -12.54 17.00
C PRO A 142 20.93 -13.27 17.11
N LYS A 143 20.74 -14.18 18.07
CA LYS A 143 19.42 -14.79 18.37
C LYS A 143 18.40 -13.78 18.88
N LEU A 144 18.81 -12.62 19.39
CA LEU A 144 17.89 -11.57 19.84
C LEU A 144 17.23 -10.83 18.65
N ILE A 145 17.88 -10.83 17.48
CA ILE A 145 17.32 -10.27 16.25
C ILE A 145 16.34 -11.27 15.61
N ASN A 146 15.06 -11.09 15.94
CA ASN A 146 13.89 -11.80 15.40
C ASN A 146 12.65 -10.89 15.47
N PRO A 147 11.65 -11.06 14.59
CA PRO A 147 10.33 -10.48 14.77
C PRO A 147 9.68 -10.88 16.10
N VAL A 148 9.26 -9.90 16.91
CA VAL A 148 8.59 -10.12 18.21
C VAL A 148 7.10 -10.39 18.05
N CYS A 149 6.46 -9.79 17.04
CA CYS A 149 5.10 -10.09 16.61
C CYS A 149 5.10 -10.99 15.36
N PRO A 150 3.97 -11.63 15.01
CA PRO A 150 3.83 -12.37 13.76
C PRO A 150 4.06 -11.49 12.53
N ALA A 151 4.85 -11.99 11.59
CA ALA A 151 5.11 -11.35 10.30
C ALA A 151 4.69 -12.32 9.19
N ASP A 152 3.60 -12.01 8.47
CA ASP A 152 3.16 -12.81 7.33
C ASP A 152 3.72 -12.19 6.03
N LEU A 153 4.54 -12.90 5.24
CA LEU A 153 5.07 -12.43 3.95
C LEU A 153 4.48 -13.25 2.80
N VAL A 154 3.92 -12.60 1.79
CA VAL A 154 3.34 -13.25 0.60
C VAL A 154 4.17 -12.95 -0.64
N ILE A 155 4.44 -13.97 -1.47
CA ILE A 155 5.22 -13.80 -2.71
C ILE A 155 4.27 -13.71 -3.92
N ASP A 156 4.09 -12.50 -4.44
CA ASP A 156 3.05 -12.14 -5.41
C ASP A 156 3.43 -10.99 -6.38
N HIS A 157 4.54 -10.29 -6.16
CA HIS A 157 5.07 -9.22 -7.02
C HIS A 157 6.12 -9.73 -8.03
N SER A 158 6.56 -10.99 -7.91
CA SER A 158 7.57 -11.62 -8.77
C SER A 158 7.08 -12.05 -10.16
N VAL A 159 5.82 -12.48 -10.28
CA VAL A 159 5.22 -12.97 -11.53
C VAL A 159 4.86 -11.83 -12.50
N GLN A 160 4.99 -12.07 -13.80
CA GLN A 160 4.73 -11.11 -14.89
C GLN A 160 3.94 -11.76 -16.02
N VAL A 161 3.13 -10.98 -16.74
CA VAL A 161 2.35 -11.47 -17.91
C VAL A 161 3.27 -11.55 -19.15
N GLU A 162 4.30 -12.39 -19.12
CA GLU A 162 5.16 -12.60 -20.31
C GLU A 162 4.33 -13.19 -21.45
N PHE A 163 3.56 -14.23 -21.13
CA PHE A 163 2.58 -14.88 -21.99
C PHE A 163 1.14 -14.64 -21.51
N SER A 164 0.23 -14.65 -22.46
CA SER A 164 -1.22 -14.49 -22.28
C SER A 164 -1.93 -15.07 -23.51
N ARG A 165 -3.17 -15.55 -23.36
CA ARG A 165 -4.03 -15.99 -24.47
C ARG A 165 -3.41 -17.09 -25.33
N THR A 166 -3.34 -18.31 -24.81
CA THR A 166 -2.70 -19.43 -25.53
C THR A 166 -3.71 -20.27 -26.28
N ARG A 167 -3.66 -20.21 -27.62
CA ARG A 167 -4.29 -21.22 -28.46
C ARG A 167 -3.53 -22.55 -28.31
N GLY A 168 -4.26 -23.66 -28.22
CA GLY A 168 -3.67 -24.99 -28.27
C GLY A 168 -3.08 -25.26 -29.65
N GLY A 169 -1.76 -25.11 -29.80
CA GLY A 169 -1.04 -25.42 -31.04
C GLY A 169 0.29 -24.68 -31.24
N ASP A 170 0.35 -23.40 -30.89
CA ASP A 170 1.42 -22.51 -31.36
C ASP A 170 2.56 -22.31 -30.33
N ASP A 171 3.78 -22.75 -30.69
CA ASP A 171 5.01 -22.43 -29.94
C ASP A 171 5.88 -21.44 -30.75
N PRO A 172 6.02 -20.18 -30.33
CA PRO A 172 6.64 -19.12 -31.12
C PRO A 172 8.17 -19.12 -31.01
N GLY A 173 8.85 -20.12 -31.60
CA GLY A 173 10.30 -20.24 -31.38
C GLY A 173 11.11 -21.26 -32.19
N GLY A 174 10.71 -21.66 -33.42
CA GLY A 174 11.47 -22.68 -34.16
C GLY A 174 11.35 -22.64 -35.69
N GLY A 175 12.25 -21.91 -36.36
CA GLY A 175 12.37 -21.92 -37.82
C GLY A 175 13.01 -23.21 -38.35
N GLY A 176 12.24 -24.29 -38.47
CA GLY A 176 12.69 -25.59 -38.98
C GLY A 176 11.74 -26.18 -40.02
N THR A 177 12.12 -26.13 -41.30
CA THR A 177 11.33 -26.68 -42.41
C THR A 177 11.37 -28.21 -42.44
N LEU A 178 10.36 -28.84 -41.83
CA LEU A 178 10.06 -30.26 -42.07
C LEU A 178 8.89 -30.40 -43.05
N THR A 179 9.17 -30.97 -44.21
CA THR A 179 8.20 -31.24 -45.27
C THR A 179 7.18 -32.28 -44.80
N GLY A 180 5.89 -31.95 -44.92
CA GLY A 180 4.83 -32.76 -44.34
C GLY A 180 4.62 -34.12 -45.03
N GLN A 181 4.14 -35.09 -44.26
CA GLN A 181 3.40 -36.24 -44.77
C GLN A 181 2.00 -36.25 -44.16
N SER A 182 0.99 -36.36 -45.02
CA SER A 182 -0.41 -36.39 -44.62
C SER A 182 -0.79 -37.78 -44.11
N CYS A 183 -1.44 -37.85 -42.94
CA CYS A 183 -2.09 -39.07 -42.45
C CYS A 183 -3.54 -38.76 -42.06
N GLY A 184 -4.43 -38.70 -43.05
CA GLY A 184 -5.86 -38.57 -42.82
C GLY A 184 -6.55 -39.94 -42.78
N ARG A 185 -7.28 -40.24 -41.69
CA ARG A 185 -8.48 -41.10 -41.64
C ARG A 185 -9.04 -41.18 -40.21
N CYS A 186 -10.11 -40.45 -39.94
CA CYS A 186 -11.02 -40.75 -38.84
C CYS A 186 -12.24 -41.49 -39.43
N VAL A 187 -12.39 -42.78 -39.12
CA VAL A 187 -13.64 -43.52 -39.37
C VAL A 187 -13.90 -44.46 -38.19
N ASN A 188 -15.15 -44.40 -37.72
CA ASN A 188 -15.76 -45.14 -36.62
C ASN A 188 -15.31 -46.60 -36.45
N TYR A 189 -15.17 -47.05 -35.19
CA TYR A 189 -15.94 -48.12 -34.51
C TYR A 189 -15.52 -48.06 -33.01
N GLY A 190 -16.24 -48.57 -32.01
CA GLY A 190 -17.27 -49.61 -31.98
C GLY A 190 -16.82 -50.71 -31.02
N GLN A 191 -17.26 -50.65 -29.76
CA GLN A 191 -16.98 -51.66 -28.72
C GLN A 191 -17.70 -53.00 -28.98
N PRO A 192 -17.40 -54.08 -28.22
CA PRO A 192 -16.18 -54.43 -27.47
C PRO A 192 -15.69 -55.88 -27.76
N GLY A 193 -14.59 -56.36 -27.15
CA GLY A 193 -14.37 -57.82 -27.07
C GLY A 193 -12.99 -58.36 -26.65
N CYS A 194 -12.94 -58.93 -25.44
CA CYS A 194 -12.30 -60.22 -25.09
C CYS A 194 -10.77 -60.50 -25.25
N VAL A 195 -10.17 -60.85 -24.10
CA VAL A 195 -9.47 -62.15 -23.86
C VAL A 195 -8.06 -62.36 -24.46
N SER A 196 -7.07 -61.83 -23.73
CA SER A 196 -6.10 -62.64 -22.93
C SER A 196 -4.68 -63.02 -23.43
N THR A 197 -3.77 -62.97 -22.44
CA THR A 197 -2.63 -63.86 -22.16
C THR A 197 -1.35 -63.85 -23.01
N ALA A 198 -0.26 -64.21 -22.30
CA ALA A 198 0.99 -64.80 -22.76
C ALA A 198 1.97 -63.88 -23.53
N MET A 199 3.30 -63.95 -23.33
CA MET A 199 4.08 -64.42 -22.17
C MET A 199 5.56 -63.94 -22.33
N SER A 200 6.33 -63.94 -21.23
CA SER A 200 7.75 -64.32 -21.09
C SER A 200 8.73 -64.31 -22.30
N GLU A 201 10.01 -63.94 -22.21
CA GLU A 201 10.97 -64.18 -21.10
C GLU A 201 12.09 -63.12 -20.93
N ARG A 202 12.55 -63.03 -19.68
CA ARG A 202 13.93 -62.83 -19.16
C ARG A 202 15.08 -62.77 -20.20
N ARG A 203 16.05 -61.86 -19.97
CA ARG A 203 17.42 -62.23 -19.47
C ARG A 203 18.34 -61.03 -19.12
N THR A 204 18.95 -61.10 -17.92
CA THR A 204 20.38 -60.82 -17.53
C THR A 204 21.20 -59.70 -18.21
N SER A 205 22.08 -58.94 -17.52
CA SER A 205 22.59 -58.98 -16.12
C SER A 205 23.51 -57.78 -15.78
N SER A 206 23.89 -57.64 -14.48
CA SER A 206 25.14 -57.01 -13.93
C SER A 206 25.40 -55.51 -14.20
N ARG A 207 25.48 -54.62 -13.19
CA ARG A 207 26.62 -54.36 -12.25
C ARG A 207 27.90 -53.82 -12.93
N SER A 208 28.65 -52.85 -12.38
CA SER A 208 28.44 -51.90 -11.25
C SER A 208 29.63 -50.92 -11.09
N TYR A 209 29.37 -49.68 -10.61
CA TYR A 209 30.24 -48.77 -9.82
C TYR A 209 31.77 -48.65 -10.09
N SER A 210 32.26 -47.41 -10.26
CA SER A 210 33.29 -46.79 -9.37
C SER A 210 33.60 -45.31 -9.71
N ARG A 211 34.17 -44.58 -8.72
CA ARG A 211 34.81 -43.25 -8.85
C ARG A 211 36.26 -43.36 -8.34
N LEU A 212 37.20 -42.61 -8.90
CA LEU A 212 38.41 -41.98 -8.28
C LEU A 212 39.01 -41.02 -9.35
N HIS A 213 39.30 -39.73 -9.13
CA HIS A 213 40.16 -38.99 -8.18
C HIS A 213 41.63 -38.80 -8.62
N ARG A 214 42.13 -37.57 -8.41
CA ARG A 214 43.52 -37.02 -8.41
C ARG A 214 43.86 -36.04 -9.56
N SER A 215 44.87 -35.16 -9.46
CA SER A 215 45.08 -34.03 -8.52
C SER A 215 46.50 -33.43 -8.65
N ARG A 216 46.61 -32.09 -8.85
CA ARG A 216 47.79 -31.21 -8.63
C ARG A 216 49.13 -31.53 -9.33
N GLY A 217 49.75 -30.51 -9.95
CA GLY A 217 51.16 -30.51 -10.39
C GLY A 217 51.53 -29.27 -11.23
N PRO A 218 52.54 -28.45 -10.86
CA PRO A 218 52.88 -27.19 -11.57
C PRO A 218 54.33 -27.12 -12.12
N HIS A 219 54.62 -26.20 -13.06
CA HIS A 219 55.72 -25.19 -13.02
C HIS A 219 55.92 -24.42 -14.36
N THR A 220 56.95 -23.58 -14.43
CA THR A 220 57.10 -22.37 -15.27
C THR A 220 58.30 -22.39 -16.24
N GLU A 221 58.35 -21.37 -17.13
CA GLU A 221 59.47 -20.90 -17.99
C GLU A 221 59.76 -21.64 -19.32
N GLY A 222 60.25 -20.89 -20.35
CA GLY A 222 60.84 -21.53 -21.54
C GLY A 222 61.00 -20.78 -22.88
N SER A 223 61.57 -19.56 -22.96
CA SER A 223 62.13 -18.95 -24.22
C SER A 223 61.12 -18.54 -25.33
N ARG A 224 61.38 -17.75 -26.39
CA ARG A 224 62.50 -16.96 -27.00
C ARG A 224 61.88 -16.07 -28.15
N SER A 225 62.47 -15.02 -28.77
CA SER A 225 63.28 -13.86 -28.32
C SER A 225 63.62 -12.92 -29.52
N ARG A 226 63.81 -11.60 -29.30
CA ARG A 226 64.50 -10.57 -30.17
C ARG A 226 63.75 -9.99 -31.40
N PRO A 227 64.18 -8.81 -31.93
CA PRO A 227 64.82 -7.62 -31.31
C PRO A 227 64.05 -6.29 -31.63
N GLY A 228 64.30 -5.09 -31.08
CA GLY A 228 65.15 -4.55 -29.98
C GLY A 228 65.10 -3.00 -30.05
N SER A 229 64.69 -2.24 -29.01
CA SER A 229 65.50 -1.71 -27.87
C SER A 229 66.32 -0.43 -28.19
N PRO A 230 66.60 0.52 -27.26
CA PRO A 230 66.25 0.64 -25.82
C PRO A 230 65.74 2.07 -25.35
N VAL A 231 65.68 2.30 -24.01
CA VAL A 231 65.66 3.60 -23.26
C VAL A 231 64.32 4.40 -23.12
N VAL A 232 64.06 5.27 -22.10
CA VAL A 232 64.14 5.15 -20.60
C VAL A 232 63.52 6.37 -19.84
N HIS A 233 63.06 6.17 -18.58
CA HIS A 233 62.72 7.15 -17.50
C HIS A 233 61.52 8.16 -17.63
N SER A 234 61.36 9.06 -16.63
CA SER A 234 60.05 9.43 -16.02
C SER A 234 59.94 10.83 -15.35
N ARG A 235 58.76 11.50 -15.44
CA ARG A 235 58.30 12.74 -14.73
C ARG A 235 59.13 14.03 -15.03
N PRO A 236 58.68 15.27 -14.67
CA PRO A 236 57.37 15.80 -14.25
C PRO A 236 56.84 16.98 -15.14
N ALA A 237 55.94 17.81 -14.58
CA ALA A 237 55.05 18.81 -15.21
C ALA A 237 55.64 20.13 -15.81
N SER A 238 54.84 20.75 -16.70
CA SER A 238 54.78 22.21 -17.09
C SER A 238 56.00 22.80 -17.83
N PRO A 239 55.90 23.94 -18.59
CA PRO A 239 54.85 24.98 -18.59
C PRO A 239 54.30 25.36 -20.00
N SER A 240 53.72 26.57 -20.12
CA SER A 240 53.13 27.18 -21.33
C SER A 240 54.12 28.00 -22.17
N VAL A 241 53.72 28.39 -23.42
CA VAL A 241 53.77 29.77 -24.01
C VAL A 241 53.68 29.75 -25.56
N TYR A 242 52.60 30.36 -26.08
CA TYR A 242 52.39 31.12 -27.34
C TYR A 242 52.97 30.79 -28.74
N SER A 243 52.18 31.24 -29.74
CA SER A 243 52.53 31.86 -31.04
C SER A 243 52.50 31.01 -32.34
N SER A 244 52.13 31.53 -33.54
CA SER A 244 51.15 32.60 -33.90
C SER A 244 50.97 32.78 -35.43
N LEU A 245 49.73 33.07 -35.89
CA LEU A 245 49.38 33.92 -37.07
C LEU A 245 49.76 33.40 -38.49
N PRO A 246 49.29 34.01 -39.62
CA PRO A 246 48.39 35.18 -39.86
C PRO A 246 46.91 34.81 -40.19
N ALA A 247 45.86 35.63 -40.01
CA ALA A 247 45.55 37.06 -40.33
C ALA A 247 44.92 37.26 -41.75
N SER A 248 44.04 38.23 -42.06
CA SER A 248 43.81 39.60 -41.52
C SER A 248 42.32 40.05 -41.70
N PHE A 249 41.62 40.71 -40.75
CA PHE A 249 41.49 42.18 -40.45
C PHE A 249 40.79 43.05 -41.54
N SER A 250 40.13 44.20 -41.28
CA SER A 250 40.27 45.25 -40.23
C SER A 250 38.96 46.03 -39.89
N GLN A 251 38.62 46.35 -38.61
CA GLN A 251 38.78 47.63 -37.84
C GLN A 251 37.89 48.85 -38.27
N GLN A 252 37.63 49.96 -37.53
CA GLN A 252 38.03 50.59 -36.22
C GLN A 252 36.87 51.59 -35.78
N VAL A 253 36.80 52.47 -34.74
CA VAL A 253 37.64 53.02 -33.62
C VAL A 253 36.74 53.51 -32.42
N TYR A 254 36.97 54.69 -31.79
CA TYR A 254 36.33 55.29 -30.58
C TYR A 254 36.40 56.84 -30.63
N LEU A 255 35.53 57.60 -29.91
CA LEU A 255 35.77 58.85 -29.11
C LEU A 255 34.51 59.76 -28.86
N MET A 256 34.64 60.81 -28.02
CA MET A 256 33.64 61.79 -27.50
C MET A 256 34.12 63.27 -27.70
N PRO A 257 33.47 64.34 -27.16
CA PRO A 257 32.09 64.90 -27.28
C PRO A 257 32.11 66.38 -27.83
N PRO A 258 30.99 67.18 -27.97
CA PRO A 258 30.35 67.93 -26.84
C PRO A 258 28.86 68.41 -27.02
N THR A 259 28.35 69.19 -26.03
CA THR A 259 27.18 70.14 -26.00
C THR A 259 25.69 69.69 -25.87
N ALA A 260 25.03 70.19 -24.79
CA ALA A 260 23.67 70.76 -24.56
C ALA A 260 22.46 70.51 -25.52
N SER A 261 21.16 70.50 -25.09
CA SER A 261 20.52 70.60 -23.74
C SER A 261 18.97 70.37 -23.70
N VAL A 262 18.48 69.75 -22.61
CA VAL A 262 17.21 70.01 -21.84
C VAL A 262 15.80 69.51 -22.31
N SER A 263 15.05 68.99 -21.31
CA SER A 263 13.59 68.68 -21.21
C SER A 263 13.03 67.42 -21.92
N GLY A 264 12.13 66.61 -21.30
CA GLY A 264 11.73 66.57 -19.89
C GLY A 264 10.68 65.47 -19.51
N SER A 265 10.85 64.88 -18.31
CA SER A 265 9.89 64.21 -17.39
C SER A 265 8.77 63.25 -17.89
N VAL A 266 8.75 62.01 -17.35
CA VAL A 266 7.72 61.41 -16.43
C VAL A 266 7.95 59.87 -16.30
N MET A 267 7.51 59.25 -15.19
CA MET A 267 7.72 57.81 -14.85
C MET A 267 6.43 56.95 -14.88
N VAL A 268 6.58 55.67 -14.48
CA VAL A 268 5.61 54.66 -13.98
C VAL A 268 5.23 53.59 -15.03
N GLY A 269 5.19 52.28 -14.73
CA GLY A 269 5.51 51.56 -13.48
C GLY A 269 5.25 50.04 -13.59
N VAL A 270 5.69 49.24 -12.62
CA VAL A 270 5.58 47.76 -12.62
C VAL A 270 4.21 47.28 -12.10
N GLN A 271 3.73 46.11 -12.54
CA GLN A 271 2.51 45.48 -12.04
C GLN A 271 2.69 43.99 -11.68
N GLN A 272 1.88 43.50 -10.74
CA GLN A 272 1.96 42.19 -10.09
C GLN A 272 0.85 41.20 -10.59
N PRO A 273 0.86 39.91 -10.16
CA PRO A 273 -0.05 38.88 -10.70
C PRO A 273 -1.49 38.93 -10.15
N TRP A 274 -2.36 38.09 -10.72
CA TRP A 274 -3.82 38.17 -10.63
C TRP A 274 -4.45 37.23 -9.60
N GLN A 275 -5.55 37.67 -8.98
CA GLN A 275 -6.54 36.83 -8.30
C GLN A 275 -7.76 36.55 -9.21
N PHE A 276 -8.50 35.49 -8.90
CA PHE A 276 -9.75 35.09 -9.57
C PHE A 276 -10.96 35.37 -8.67
N GLN A 277 -12.03 35.97 -9.23
CA GLN A 277 -13.44 35.64 -8.94
C GLN A 277 -14.38 36.18 -10.05
N PRO A 278 -15.63 35.69 -10.19
CA PRO A 278 -16.35 35.70 -11.45
C PRO A 278 -17.56 36.66 -11.53
N ALA A 279 -17.95 37.03 -12.76
CA ALA A 279 -19.29 37.48 -13.12
C ALA A 279 -19.57 37.23 -14.61
N ALA A 280 -20.85 37.21 -15.00
CA ALA A 280 -21.30 36.96 -16.38
C ALA A 280 -21.72 38.24 -17.12
N SER A 281 -21.75 38.19 -18.45
CA SER A 281 -22.58 39.08 -19.29
C SER A 281 -22.97 38.40 -20.61
N THR A 282 -24.03 38.89 -21.25
CA THR A 282 -24.68 38.30 -22.43
C THR A 282 -24.89 39.35 -23.54
N THR A 283 -25.59 38.98 -24.63
CA THR A 283 -25.99 39.80 -25.81
C THR A 283 -24.86 40.05 -26.84
N SER A 284 -25.10 40.14 -28.15
CA SER A 284 -26.21 39.72 -29.06
C SER A 284 -25.62 39.68 -30.52
N HIS A 285 -26.27 39.32 -31.64
CA HIS A 285 -27.67 39.43 -32.07
C HIS A 285 -27.94 38.65 -33.40
N GLN A 286 -29.22 38.69 -33.85
CA GLN A 286 -29.76 38.42 -35.20
C GLN A 286 -30.10 36.99 -35.68
N LEU A 287 -31.28 36.92 -36.32
CA LEU A 287 -31.99 35.82 -37.01
C LEU A 287 -32.06 36.17 -38.51
N PRO A 288 -32.26 35.21 -39.44
CA PRO A 288 -33.60 34.68 -39.81
C PRO A 288 -33.61 33.15 -40.05
N ALA A 289 -34.71 32.45 -40.40
CA ALA A 289 -36.16 32.53 -40.10
C ALA A 289 -36.87 31.31 -40.78
N MET A 290 -38.16 31.07 -40.49
CA MET A 290 -39.07 30.11 -41.16
C MET A 290 -38.80 28.59 -40.91
N VAL A 291 -39.77 27.65 -40.91
CA VAL A 291 -41.27 27.74 -40.90
C VAL A 291 -41.88 26.50 -40.18
N THR A 292 -43.20 26.50 -40.01
CA THR A 292 -44.12 25.55 -39.31
C THR A 292 -44.06 24.07 -39.78
N HIS A 293 -44.72 23.04 -39.19
CA HIS A 293 -46.10 22.95 -38.64
C HIS A 293 -46.39 21.62 -37.86
N LEU A 294 -47.42 21.64 -36.96
CA LEU A 294 -48.39 20.56 -36.61
C LEU A 294 -47.92 19.25 -35.90
N THR A 295 -48.70 18.53 -35.05
CA THR A 295 -49.64 18.84 -33.92
C THR A 295 -50.25 17.56 -33.29
N LEU A 296 -50.81 17.70 -32.07
CA LEU A 296 -52.00 17.00 -31.50
C LEU A 296 -51.92 15.54 -31.00
N GLY A 297 -52.84 15.20 -30.07
CA GLY A 297 -53.01 13.88 -29.42
C GLY A 297 -52.34 13.78 -28.03
N GLU A 298 -52.84 14.31 -26.91
CA GLU A 298 -54.17 14.21 -26.27
C GLU A 298 -54.58 12.77 -25.87
N ALA A 299 -55.16 12.51 -24.67
CA ALA A 299 -55.34 13.32 -23.45
C ALA A 299 -55.85 12.44 -22.27
N LEU A 300 -56.18 13.10 -21.13
CA LEU A 300 -57.05 12.66 -20.00
C LEU A 300 -56.41 11.78 -18.90
N GLY A 301 -56.64 12.04 -17.60
CA GLY A 301 -57.26 13.25 -17.00
C GLY A 301 -57.80 13.11 -15.56
N ASN A 302 -58.31 14.23 -15.03
CA ASN A 302 -59.20 14.40 -13.85
C ASN A 302 -58.59 14.21 -12.44
N THR A 303 -58.93 14.93 -11.35
CA THR A 303 -59.75 16.15 -10.99
C THR A 303 -59.48 16.42 -9.47
N LEU A 304 -59.79 17.49 -8.71
CA LEU A 304 -60.38 18.87 -8.72
C LEU A 304 -59.90 19.52 -7.36
N SER A 305 -60.07 20.77 -6.91
CA SER A 305 -60.61 22.08 -7.36
C SER A 305 -59.88 23.17 -6.53
N TYR A 306 -59.53 24.39 -6.98
CA TYR A 306 -60.29 25.53 -7.53
C TYR A 306 -61.11 26.38 -6.53
N GLN A 307 -60.66 27.63 -6.30
CA GLN A 307 -61.35 28.95 -6.13
C GLN A 307 -60.49 29.89 -5.24
N GLN A 308 -60.04 31.10 -5.67
CA GLN A 308 -60.75 32.40 -5.88
C GLN A 308 -61.19 33.10 -4.57
N GLN A 309 -61.09 34.43 -4.34
CA GLN A 309 -60.44 35.59 -5.03
C GLN A 309 -60.53 36.86 -4.11
N ALA A 310 -59.72 37.93 -4.35
CA ALA A 310 -60.10 39.39 -4.32
C ALA A 310 -58.98 40.38 -3.80
N ILE A 311 -58.27 41.21 -4.60
CA ILE A 311 -58.43 42.61 -5.15
C ILE A 311 -58.11 43.84 -4.18
N PRO A 312 -57.85 45.13 -4.60
CA PRO A 312 -56.47 45.71 -4.61
C PRO A 312 -56.32 47.22 -4.16
N CYS A 313 -55.42 48.00 -4.83
CA CYS A 313 -55.12 49.47 -4.82
C CYS A 313 -54.04 49.96 -3.83
N THR A 314 -53.18 51.00 -4.04
CA THR A 314 -52.93 52.08 -5.07
C THR A 314 -51.53 52.76 -4.75
N THR A 315 -50.80 53.59 -5.53
CA THR A 315 -50.66 53.90 -6.98
C THR A 315 -49.47 54.88 -7.29
N VAL A 316 -48.58 54.50 -8.23
CA VAL A 316 -47.73 55.30 -9.20
C VAL A 316 -46.64 56.35 -8.76
N VAL A 317 -45.50 56.28 -9.47
CA VAL A 317 -44.26 57.14 -9.60
C VAL A 317 -44.51 58.62 -10.04
N PRO A 318 -43.55 59.61 -10.13
CA PRO A 318 -42.08 59.54 -10.34
C PRO A 318 -41.15 60.56 -9.59
N GLY A 319 -39.81 60.48 -9.78
CA GLY A 319 -38.82 61.52 -9.38
C GLY A 319 -37.35 61.16 -9.65
N TYR A 320 -36.45 62.13 -9.90
CA TYR A 320 -35.05 61.95 -10.36
C TYR A 320 -33.95 62.46 -9.36
N ASN A 321 -32.71 61.98 -9.57
CA ASN A 321 -31.38 62.59 -9.27
C ASN A 321 -30.56 62.29 -7.98
N LEU A 322 -29.23 62.41 -8.20
CA LEU A 322 -28.03 62.27 -7.34
C LEU A 322 -27.94 63.32 -6.18
N PRO A 323 -27.20 63.09 -5.07
CA PRO A 323 -25.71 63.28 -5.00
C PRO A 323 -24.93 62.33 -4.02
N VAL A 324 -23.67 61.90 -4.29
CA VAL A 324 -22.31 62.45 -3.99
C VAL A 324 -21.72 62.20 -2.57
N TYR A 325 -20.40 61.90 -2.56
CA TYR A 325 -19.41 61.76 -1.46
C TYR A 325 -19.51 62.68 -0.22
N PRO A 326 -18.74 62.34 0.85
CA PRO A 326 -17.51 63.11 1.07
C PRO A 326 -16.23 62.27 1.29
N THR A 327 -15.15 62.65 0.60
CA THR A 327 -13.75 62.43 1.01
C THR A 327 -13.20 63.68 1.69
N PRO A 328 -12.12 63.57 2.49
CA PRO A 328 -11.08 64.60 2.41
C PRO A 328 -9.64 64.06 2.38
N HIS A 329 -9.00 64.23 1.22
CA HIS A 329 -7.57 64.53 1.06
C HIS A 329 -7.36 66.06 1.28
N PRO A 330 -6.12 66.62 1.24
CA PRO A 330 -4.80 66.12 1.64
C PRO A 330 -3.97 67.21 2.41
N ALA A 331 -2.64 67.08 2.43
CA ALA A 331 -1.63 68.17 2.52
C ALA A 331 -1.44 68.87 3.90
N GLN A 332 -0.28 69.47 4.25
CA GLN A 332 1.11 69.44 3.72
C GLN A 332 2.08 70.07 4.75
N ILE A 333 3.37 69.70 4.73
CA ILE A 333 4.53 70.55 5.16
C ILE A 333 4.61 70.82 6.70
N ASN A 334 5.75 70.88 7.43
CA ASN A 334 7.17 71.13 7.13
C ASN A 334 8.16 70.36 8.08
N ARG A 335 9.47 70.62 7.88
CA ARG A 335 10.69 70.28 8.68
C ARG A 335 10.52 70.26 10.23
N ILE A 336 11.33 69.51 11.00
CA ILE A 336 12.68 69.88 11.53
C ILE A 336 13.50 68.64 12.01
N GLN A 337 14.77 68.80 12.43
CA GLN A 337 15.83 67.77 12.57
C GLN A 337 16.18 67.33 14.03
N ARG A 338 16.43 66.01 14.23
CA ARG A 338 17.48 65.37 15.10
C ARG A 338 17.40 65.56 16.67
N PRO A 339 18.24 64.88 17.52
CA PRO A 339 18.37 63.42 17.78
C PRO A 339 18.52 63.04 19.31
N VAL A 340 19.03 61.81 19.65
CA VAL A 340 19.39 61.26 21.02
C VAL A 340 18.18 60.76 21.87
N SER A 341 17.99 59.50 22.34
CA SER A 341 18.71 58.49 23.21
C SER A 341 18.54 58.73 24.75
N TYR A 342 18.62 57.79 25.73
CA TYR A 342 19.26 56.44 25.83
C TYR A 342 18.85 55.65 27.15
N TYR A 343 19.25 54.37 27.30
CA TYR A 343 19.46 53.54 28.54
C TYR A 343 18.36 52.68 29.28
N MET A 344 18.82 51.83 30.24
CA MET A 344 18.29 50.57 30.86
C MET A 344 17.40 50.77 32.13
N GLY A 345 16.86 49.78 32.90
CA GLY A 345 17.12 48.30 33.03
C GLY A 345 16.19 47.50 34.00
N SER A 346 16.69 46.38 34.57
CA SER A 346 15.99 45.30 35.36
C SER A 346 16.34 45.35 36.89
N PRO A 347 16.23 44.33 37.83
CA PRO A 347 15.72 42.92 37.83
C PRO A 347 15.04 42.34 39.15
N TYR A 348 14.78 41.00 39.18
CA TYR A 348 14.75 40.02 40.33
C TYR A 348 13.45 39.48 41.04
N MET A 349 13.61 38.37 41.81
CA MET A 349 12.62 37.35 42.29
C MET A 349 12.39 37.31 43.83
N HIS A 350 11.34 36.60 44.33
CA HIS A 350 11.47 35.38 45.20
C HIS A 350 10.13 34.63 45.52
N GLN A 351 10.10 33.71 46.52
CA GLN A 351 9.14 32.57 46.66
C GLN A 351 8.44 32.40 48.04
N SER A 352 7.27 31.71 48.02
CA SER A 352 6.76 30.67 48.99
C SER A 352 6.22 31.01 50.41
N SER A 353 5.09 30.35 50.80
CA SER A 353 4.91 29.45 51.98
C SER A 353 3.41 29.25 52.38
N ARG A 354 3.08 28.30 53.30
CA ARG A 354 1.71 27.90 53.75
C ARG A 354 1.59 27.79 55.29
N PRO A 355 0.40 28.07 55.89
CA PRO A 355 -0.45 27.05 56.56
C PRO A 355 -1.98 27.29 56.34
N GLY A 356 -2.98 26.57 56.89
CA GLY A 356 -3.03 25.29 57.63
C GLY A 356 -4.37 25.05 58.42
N SER A 357 -4.75 23.77 58.63
CA SER A 357 -5.79 23.23 59.58
C SER A 357 -7.32 23.52 59.41
N ARG A 358 -8.14 22.57 59.89
CA ARG A 358 -9.63 22.54 60.11
C ARG A 358 -9.95 22.87 61.60
N PRO A 359 -11.20 22.98 62.16
CA PRO A 359 -12.49 22.37 61.75
C PRO A 359 -13.82 23.15 62.10
N THR A 360 -14.94 22.39 62.20
CA THR A 360 -16.22 22.60 62.96
C THR A 360 -17.42 23.41 62.42
N THR A 361 -18.61 22.87 62.70
CA THR A 361 -20.01 23.37 62.55
C THR A 361 -20.71 23.41 63.93
N PRO A 362 -21.85 24.11 64.15
CA PRO A 362 -23.16 23.41 64.17
C PRO A 362 -24.44 24.29 63.90
N ASP A 363 -25.63 23.65 64.03
CA ASP A 363 -26.97 24.21 64.41
C ASP A 363 -27.82 25.09 63.44
N GLN A 364 -29.17 25.00 63.35
CA GLN A 364 -30.15 23.95 63.76
C GLN A 364 -31.60 24.18 63.17
N CYS A 365 -32.43 23.11 63.10
CA CYS A 365 -33.94 23.08 63.14
C CYS A 365 -34.78 23.75 62.00
N GLN A 366 -36.05 23.39 61.69
CA GLN A 366 -36.98 22.32 62.16
C GLN A 366 -38.06 21.91 61.11
N LEU A 367 -38.94 20.94 61.46
CA LEU A 367 -40.09 20.34 60.74
C LEU A 367 -41.41 21.19 60.86
N PRO A 368 -42.53 20.98 60.08
CA PRO A 368 -43.46 19.84 60.25
C PRO A 368 -44.41 19.37 59.07
N ASP A 369 -45.03 18.19 59.30
CA ASP A 369 -46.42 17.71 59.04
C ASP A 369 -47.11 17.64 57.63
N SER A 370 -47.20 16.39 57.13
CA SER A 370 -48.43 15.57 56.84
C SER A 370 -49.45 15.88 55.70
N GLU A 371 -50.15 14.78 55.32
CA GLU A 371 -51.35 14.64 54.46
C GLU A 371 -51.19 14.78 52.91
N SER A 372 -51.88 14.00 52.04
CA SER A 372 -52.96 13.01 52.23
C SER A 372 -52.90 11.79 51.27
N HIS A 373 -53.77 10.80 51.55
CA HIS A 373 -53.99 9.48 50.90
C HIS A 373 -54.30 9.51 49.37
N ARG A 374 -54.24 8.41 48.59
CA ARG A 374 -54.67 7.02 48.89
C ARG A 374 -53.88 5.90 48.20
N SER A 375 -53.87 4.75 48.88
CA SER A 375 -53.60 3.40 48.37
C SER A 375 -54.89 2.71 47.90
N VAL A 376 -54.78 1.78 46.95
CA VAL A 376 -55.72 0.66 46.74
C VAL A 376 -54.89 -0.58 46.36
N ASP A 377 -55.18 -1.69 47.01
CA ASP A 377 -54.62 -3.02 46.74
C ASP A 377 -55.55 -3.85 45.84
N ILE A 378 -54.97 -4.84 45.16
CA ILE A 378 -55.59 -6.11 44.70
C ILE A 378 -56.93 -5.99 43.93
N GLU A 379 -56.91 -6.39 42.64
CA GLU A 379 -57.83 -7.46 42.22
C GLU A 379 -57.27 -8.30 41.05
N ASP A 380 -57.52 -9.60 41.13
CA ASP A 380 -57.24 -10.59 40.10
C ASP A 380 -58.33 -10.55 39.03
N ILE A 381 -58.01 -10.81 37.76
CA ILE A 381 -58.96 -11.46 36.83
C ILE A 381 -58.21 -12.17 35.70
N SER A 382 -58.31 -13.50 35.72
CA SER A 382 -57.92 -14.35 34.59
C SER A 382 -58.89 -14.21 33.42
N LEU A 383 -58.44 -14.45 32.18
CA LEU A 383 -59.09 -15.47 31.31
C LEU A 383 -58.27 -15.83 30.04
N ARG A 384 -58.64 -16.97 29.45
CA ARG A 384 -57.87 -17.78 28.50
C ARG A 384 -58.00 -17.37 27.01
N PRO A 385 -57.08 -17.84 26.13
CA PRO A 385 -57.03 -17.45 24.71
C PRO A 385 -58.00 -18.21 23.78
N ARG A 386 -58.05 -17.75 22.52
CA ARG A 386 -58.53 -18.48 21.32
C ARG A 386 -57.53 -18.24 20.17
N GLY A 387 -57.38 -19.11 19.17
CA GLY A 387 -57.99 -20.42 18.96
C GLY A 387 -57.78 -20.94 17.52
N PHE A 388 -56.94 -21.98 17.37
CA PHE A 388 -56.61 -22.73 16.14
C PHE A 388 -57.82 -23.27 15.34
N PRO A 389 -57.68 -23.52 14.02
CA PRO A 389 -57.16 -24.81 13.51
C PRO A 389 -56.19 -24.70 12.30
N GLY A 390 -55.33 -25.69 11.95
CA GLY A 390 -54.94 -26.92 12.66
C GLY A 390 -55.03 -28.21 11.80
N LEU A 391 -53.97 -29.03 11.74
CA LEU A 391 -53.84 -30.44 11.25
C LEU A 391 -52.32 -30.81 11.25
N ARG A 392 -51.81 -32.02 11.52
CA ARG A 392 -52.19 -33.17 12.39
C ARG A 392 -50.93 -34.07 12.57
N GLN A 393 -50.84 -34.88 13.64
CA GLN A 393 -49.70 -35.81 13.85
C GLN A 393 -50.03 -36.93 14.86
N ARG A 394 -49.12 -37.93 15.03
CA ARG A 394 -49.06 -38.97 16.11
C ARG A 394 -50.04 -40.16 16.01
N PRO A 395 -49.90 -41.27 16.80
CA PRO A 395 -48.97 -41.60 17.92
C PRO A 395 -47.98 -42.77 17.58
N PHE A 396 -47.34 -43.58 18.45
CA PHE A 396 -47.34 -43.89 19.92
C PHE A 396 -45.97 -44.59 20.29
N THR A 397 -45.51 -44.92 21.52
CA THR A 397 -45.99 -44.77 22.93
C THR A 397 -44.87 -44.14 23.82
N LEU A 398 -44.24 -44.62 24.92
CA LEU A 398 -44.39 -45.70 25.96
C LEU A 398 -43.79 -45.22 27.33
N ARG A 399 -43.31 -46.11 28.23
CA ARG A 399 -42.70 -45.92 29.58
C ARG A 399 -41.70 -47.07 29.87
N LYS A 400 -40.96 -47.28 30.98
CA LYS A 400 -40.89 -46.86 32.43
C LYS A 400 -39.42 -47.15 32.91
N GLN A 401 -38.85 -46.97 34.12
CA GLN A 401 -39.19 -46.50 35.49
C GLN A 401 -37.85 -46.10 36.23
N GLU A 402 -37.90 -45.78 37.53
CA GLU A 402 -36.78 -45.48 38.44
C GLU A 402 -36.57 -46.51 39.59
N CYS A 403 -35.40 -46.35 40.26
CA CYS A 403 -35.04 -46.63 41.68
C CYS A 403 -34.15 -47.83 42.11
N ASP A 404 -33.32 -47.49 43.13
CA ASP A 404 -32.63 -48.27 44.18
C ASP A 404 -31.27 -49.01 43.99
N ASN A 405 -30.25 -48.39 44.62
CA ASN A 405 -29.33 -48.93 45.64
C ASN A 405 -28.47 -50.20 45.41
N SER A 406 -27.15 -50.02 45.48
CA SER A 406 -26.31 -50.52 46.60
C SER A 406 -24.87 -49.98 46.54
N ALA A 407 -24.12 -50.05 47.64
CA ALA A 407 -22.82 -49.39 47.81
C ALA A 407 -21.74 -50.33 48.38
N VAL A 408 -20.47 -50.02 48.08
CA VAL A 408 -19.28 -50.35 48.90
C VAL A 408 -18.34 -49.14 48.85
N SER A 409 -17.60 -48.91 49.94
CA SER A 409 -16.70 -47.77 50.15
C SER A 409 -15.26 -48.24 50.47
N VAL A 410 -14.47 -47.34 51.07
CA VAL A 410 -13.14 -47.51 51.69
C VAL A 410 -11.95 -47.03 50.85
N SER A 411 -11.07 -46.32 51.57
CA SER A 411 -9.84 -45.61 51.20
C SER A 411 -8.66 -46.62 51.03
N ASP A 412 -7.36 -46.28 50.95
CA ASP A 412 -6.62 -45.14 51.53
C ASP A 412 -5.16 -45.08 51.01
N THR A 413 -4.43 -44.04 51.42
CA THR A 413 -2.94 -43.92 51.46
C THR A 413 -2.13 -44.03 50.16
N SER A 414 -0.82 -43.73 50.15
CA SER A 414 -0.09 -42.52 50.59
C SER A 414 1.39 -42.62 50.17
N SER A 415 2.08 -41.48 49.97
CA SER A 415 3.56 -41.36 50.05
C SER A 415 4.39 -42.10 48.96
N THR A 416 5.70 -41.90 48.72
CA THR A 416 6.57 -40.70 48.84
C THR A 416 7.84 -40.88 47.97
N ARG A 417 8.37 -39.75 47.44
CA ARG A 417 9.80 -39.38 47.29
C ARG A 417 10.84 -40.18 46.43
N THR A 418 11.66 -39.36 45.74
CA THR A 418 13.15 -39.41 45.57
C THR A 418 13.86 -40.44 44.67
N ASP A 419 14.34 -39.91 43.54
CA ASP A 419 15.78 -39.72 43.21
C ASP A 419 16.62 -40.68 42.32
N THR A 420 17.44 -40.01 41.51
CA THR A 420 18.80 -40.35 41.03
C THR A 420 19.05 -41.45 39.97
N SER A 421 19.20 -40.95 38.72
CA SER A 421 20.47 -40.99 37.96
C SER A 421 20.86 -42.21 37.08
N ALA A 422 21.95 -42.01 36.32
CA ALA A 422 22.72 -42.94 35.50
C ALA A 422 22.13 -43.41 34.14
N THR A 423 22.72 -42.88 33.05
CA THR A 423 22.78 -43.57 31.74
C THR A 423 23.93 -44.60 31.74
N PRO A 424 23.88 -45.63 30.88
CA PRO A 424 24.72 -45.55 29.69
C PRO A 424 24.09 -46.16 28.41
N SER A 425 24.81 -46.01 27.29
CA SER A 425 24.42 -46.38 25.93
C SER A 425 24.47 -47.89 25.63
N LEU A 426 23.59 -48.36 24.73
CA LEU A 426 24.02 -48.99 23.46
C LEU A 426 22.89 -49.10 22.43
N ARG A 427 23.25 -49.44 21.18
CA ARG A 427 22.35 -49.49 20.01
C ARG A 427 21.59 -50.82 19.93
N LEU A 428 20.36 -50.79 19.42
CA LEU A 428 19.95 -51.61 18.27
C LEU A 428 18.61 -51.14 17.67
N SER A 429 18.39 -51.46 16.40
CA SER A 429 17.15 -51.24 15.64
C SER A 429 16.17 -52.41 15.81
N VAL A 430 14.85 -52.18 15.66
CA VAL A 430 13.91 -53.03 14.86
C VAL A 430 12.45 -52.51 14.86
N SER A 431 11.75 -52.79 13.76
CA SER A 431 10.30 -52.70 13.42
C SER A 431 9.27 -51.95 14.29
N SER A 432 8.53 -51.08 13.58
CA SER A 432 7.07 -50.88 13.61
C SER A 432 6.17 -51.99 14.20
N LEU A 433 5.08 -51.58 14.89
CA LEU A 433 3.70 -52.13 14.86
C LEU A 433 2.78 -51.28 15.80
N PRO A 434 1.42 -51.34 15.76
CA PRO A 434 0.61 -50.42 14.94
C PRO A 434 -0.39 -49.53 15.72
N SER A 435 -1.07 -48.63 15.00
CA SER A 435 -2.26 -47.88 15.49
C SER A 435 -3.58 -48.54 15.04
N PRO A 436 -4.66 -48.51 15.84
CA PRO A 436 -5.88 -49.28 15.58
C PRO A 436 -6.98 -48.50 14.83
N LEU A 437 -7.25 -48.84 13.55
CA LEU A 437 -8.47 -48.47 12.81
C LEU A 437 -8.84 -49.55 11.77
N ASP A 438 -9.32 -50.70 12.24
CA ASP A 438 -9.90 -51.73 11.37
C ASP A 438 -11.42 -51.55 11.21
N VAL A 439 -11.86 -51.18 10.00
CA VAL A 439 -13.25 -51.32 9.54
C VAL A 439 -13.24 -52.06 8.20
N PRO A 440 -13.54 -53.37 8.17
CA PRO A 440 -13.40 -54.18 6.96
C PRO A 440 -14.59 -53.97 6.02
N GLY A 441 -14.33 -53.73 4.72
CA GLY A 441 -15.40 -53.82 3.71
C GLY A 441 -15.18 -53.15 2.35
N ILE A 442 -14.21 -52.23 2.21
CA ILE A 442 -13.96 -51.52 0.94
C ILE A 442 -12.49 -51.68 0.52
N PRO A 443 -12.18 -52.16 -0.69
CA PRO A 443 -10.81 -52.22 -1.17
C PRO A 443 -10.33 -50.81 -1.52
N ILE A 444 -9.34 -50.31 -0.78
CA ILE A 444 -8.59 -49.12 -1.17
C ILE A 444 -7.61 -49.55 -2.27
N GLN A 445 -7.98 -49.33 -3.53
CA GLN A 445 -7.02 -49.24 -4.62
C GLN A 445 -6.47 -47.82 -4.66
N ASP A 446 -5.15 -47.67 -4.75
CA ASP A 446 -4.48 -46.39 -5.02
C ASP A 446 -4.65 -45.94 -6.48
N GLU A 447 -5.89 -45.99 -6.99
CA GLU A 447 -6.25 -45.40 -8.27
C GLU A 447 -6.41 -43.89 -8.10
N VAL A 448 -5.51 -43.14 -8.76
CA VAL A 448 -5.57 -41.68 -8.86
C VAL A 448 -6.95 -41.32 -9.42
N CYS A 449 -7.74 -40.56 -8.64
CA CYS A 449 -9.10 -40.18 -9.03
C CYS A 449 -9.13 -39.63 -10.47
N PRO A 450 -9.98 -40.14 -11.39
CA PRO A 450 -9.95 -39.81 -12.82
C PRO A 450 -10.35 -38.36 -13.18
N PHE A 451 -10.52 -37.49 -12.18
CA PHE A 451 -10.51 -36.04 -12.34
C PHE A 451 -9.09 -35.45 -12.39
N HIS A 452 -8.08 -36.08 -11.77
CA HIS A 452 -6.70 -35.58 -11.73
C HIS A 452 -5.85 -36.03 -12.93
N GLU A 453 -6.15 -37.18 -13.55
CA GLU A 453 -5.47 -37.60 -14.80
C GLU A 453 -5.98 -36.83 -16.02
N ARG A 454 -7.12 -36.14 -15.92
CA ARG A 454 -7.43 -35.04 -16.83
C ARG A 454 -6.60 -33.83 -16.43
N GLN A 455 -5.39 -33.76 -16.98
CA GLN A 455 -4.85 -32.47 -17.35
C GLN A 455 -5.82 -31.83 -18.35
N SER A 456 -6.76 -31.03 -17.84
CA SER A 456 -7.41 -30.02 -18.69
C SER A 456 -6.33 -29.16 -19.32
N GLU A 457 -6.56 -28.69 -20.55
CA GLU A 457 -5.65 -27.81 -21.28
C GLU A 457 -5.60 -26.42 -20.63
N TRP A 458 -4.94 -26.35 -19.47
CA TRP A 458 -4.59 -25.12 -18.80
C TRP A 458 -3.68 -24.31 -19.71
N SER A 459 -3.86 -22.99 -19.71
CA SER A 459 -3.10 -22.10 -20.59
C SER A 459 -1.60 -22.36 -20.42
N SER A 460 -0.87 -22.53 -21.52
CA SER A 460 0.59 -22.65 -21.41
C SER A 460 1.22 -21.34 -20.90
N ALA A 461 0.45 -20.23 -20.90
CA ALA A 461 0.82 -18.97 -20.29
C ALA A 461 0.97 -19.05 -18.76
N LEU A 462 0.03 -19.65 -18.03
CA LEU A 462 0.16 -19.80 -16.57
C LEU A 462 1.45 -20.55 -16.21
N GLN A 463 1.70 -21.67 -16.89
CA GLN A 463 2.90 -22.47 -16.65
C GLN A 463 4.18 -21.73 -17.06
N LYS A 464 4.25 -21.17 -18.29
CA LYS A 464 5.42 -20.44 -18.81
C LYS A 464 5.73 -19.19 -17.98
N ASN A 465 4.72 -18.47 -17.49
CA ASN A 465 4.90 -17.31 -16.61
C ASN A 465 5.46 -17.71 -15.23
N GLN A 466 4.98 -18.81 -14.65
CA GLN A 466 5.53 -19.35 -13.40
C GLN A 466 6.93 -19.98 -13.58
N GLU A 467 7.27 -20.47 -14.77
CA GLU A 467 8.63 -20.95 -15.07
C GLU A 467 9.62 -19.78 -15.11
N ILE A 468 9.31 -18.76 -15.90
CA ILE A 468 10.11 -17.52 -15.98
C ILE A 468 10.16 -16.80 -14.62
N GLU A 469 9.09 -16.83 -13.81
CA GLU A 469 9.11 -16.32 -12.44
C GLU A 469 10.17 -17.02 -11.60
N PHE A 470 10.16 -18.36 -11.56
CA PHE A 470 11.11 -19.14 -10.75
C PHE A 470 12.56 -19.01 -11.27
N GLU A 471 12.76 -18.94 -12.58
CA GLU A 471 14.08 -18.67 -13.17
C GLU A 471 14.62 -17.28 -12.76
N ARG A 472 13.82 -16.22 -12.99
CA ARG A 472 14.24 -14.82 -12.72
C ARG A 472 14.36 -14.45 -11.25
N ASN A 473 13.73 -15.22 -10.35
CA ASN A 473 13.67 -14.92 -8.92
C ASN A 473 14.28 -16.00 -8.04
N TYR A 474 14.92 -17.04 -8.59
CA TYR A 474 15.51 -18.17 -7.86
C TYR A 474 16.27 -17.75 -6.60
N GLU A 475 17.21 -16.82 -6.73
CA GLU A 475 18.04 -16.34 -5.62
C GLU A 475 17.22 -15.62 -4.54
N ARG A 476 16.23 -14.81 -4.95
CA ARG A 476 15.30 -14.13 -4.02
C ARG A 476 14.44 -15.13 -3.26
N PHE A 477 13.99 -16.19 -3.92
CA PHE A 477 13.16 -17.23 -3.31
C PHE A 477 13.97 -18.12 -2.38
N VAL A 478 15.21 -18.47 -2.73
CA VAL A 478 16.17 -19.15 -1.83
C VAL A 478 16.45 -18.30 -0.58
N PHE A 479 16.67 -16.99 -0.76
CA PHE A 479 16.89 -16.06 0.35
C PHE A 479 15.67 -15.93 1.28
N LEU A 480 14.47 -15.77 0.72
CA LEU A 480 13.24 -15.74 1.51
C LEU A 480 13.00 -17.08 2.24
N LYS A 481 13.26 -18.23 1.58
CA LYS A 481 13.14 -19.55 2.20
C LYS A 481 14.12 -19.74 3.37
N TRP A 482 15.35 -19.21 3.26
CA TRP A 482 16.27 -19.10 4.41
C TRP A 482 15.67 -18.21 5.52
N GLY A 483 15.11 -17.04 5.18
CA GLY A 483 14.47 -16.14 6.14
C GLY A 483 13.38 -16.85 6.97
N ALA A 484 12.49 -17.60 6.30
CA ALA A 484 11.44 -18.40 6.94
C ALA A 484 11.94 -19.52 7.87
N GLN A 485 13.20 -19.94 7.71
CA GLN A 485 13.86 -20.97 8.54
C GLN A 485 14.70 -20.35 9.67
N ALA A 486 15.27 -19.16 9.44
CA ALA A 486 16.22 -18.51 10.33
C ALA A 486 15.59 -17.44 11.25
N LEU A 487 14.43 -16.89 10.89
CA LEU A 487 13.70 -15.89 11.67
C LEU A 487 12.45 -16.53 12.31
N LYS A 488 12.33 -16.39 13.64
CA LYS A 488 11.10 -16.72 14.37
C LYS A 488 9.96 -15.80 13.91
N ASN A 489 8.73 -16.26 14.07
CA ASN A 489 7.49 -15.51 13.79
C ASN A 489 7.31 -15.02 12.33
N LEU A 490 8.26 -15.25 11.43
CA LEU A 490 8.15 -14.97 10.00
C LEU A 490 7.53 -16.17 9.27
N LEU A 491 6.26 -16.04 8.89
CA LEU A 491 5.59 -16.97 7.98
C LEU A 491 5.78 -16.50 6.53
N ILE A 492 6.10 -17.42 5.61
CA ILE A 492 6.13 -17.12 4.18
C ILE A 492 5.09 -17.94 3.42
N VAL A 493 4.24 -17.24 2.68
CA VAL A 493 3.35 -17.79 1.65
C VAL A 493 4.11 -17.80 0.32
N PRO A 494 4.35 -18.98 -0.29
CA PRO A 494 5.22 -19.17 -1.44
C PRO A 494 4.57 -18.75 -2.78
N PRO A 495 5.37 -18.64 -3.87
CA PRO A 495 4.93 -18.06 -5.14
C PRO A 495 3.79 -18.87 -5.79
N GLY A 496 2.86 -18.14 -6.42
CA GLY A 496 1.70 -18.72 -7.10
C GLY A 496 0.54 -19.12 -6.17
N SER A 497 0.57 -18.73 -4.89
CA SER A 497 -0.51 -18.99 -3.93
C SER A 497 -1.67 -17.99 -4.00
N GLY A 498 -1.39 -16.74 -4.39
CA GLY A 498 -2.34 -15.63 -4.37
C GLY A 498 -1.67 -14.27 -4.10
N ILE A 499 -2.47 -13.21 -4.11
CA ILE A 499 -2.06 -11.82 -3.82
C ILE A 499 -2.17 -11.54 -2.33
N VAL A 500 -1.20 -10.81 -1.77
CA VAL A 500 -1.04 -10.52 -0.33
C VAL A 500 -2.34 -10.16 0.39
N HIS A 501 -3.13 -9.23 -0.15
CA HIS A 501 -4.35 -8.75 0.52
C HIS A 501 -5.54 -9.70 0.42
N GLN A 502 -5.63 -10.48 -0.66
CA GLN A 502 -6.66 -11.50 -0.79
C GLN A 502 -6.33 -12.72 0.08
N VAL A 503 -5.06 -13.15 0.13
CA VAL A 503 -4.58 -14.16 1.09
C VAL A 503 -4.72 -13.67 2.53
N ASN A 504 -4.58 -12.37 2.80
CA ASN A 504 -4.87 -11.79 4.11
C ASN A 504 -6.35 -11.95 4.48
N LEU A 505 -7.27 -11.49 3.62
CA LEU A 505 -8.71 -11.59 3.84
C LEU A 505 -9.18 -13.04 3.97
N GLU A 506 -8.77 -13.90 3.03
CA GLU A 506 -9.26 -15.28 2.91
C GLU A 506 -8.57 -16.25 3.87
N TYR A 507 -7.39 -15.95 4.43
CA TYR A 507 -6.63 -16.87 5.30
C TYR A 507 -5.91 -16.22 6.49
N LEU A 508 -5.06 -15.20 6.28
CA LEU A 508 -4.19 -14.66 7.35
C LEU A 508 -4.92 -13.75 8.36
N ALA A 509 -6.18 -13.38 8.13
CA ALA A 509 -6.96 -12.63 9.11
C ALA A 509 -7.33 -13.49 10.32
N ARG A 510 -6.98 -13.00 11.52
CA ARG A 510 -7.37 -13.60 12.80
C ARG A 510 -8.66 -12.97 13.34
N VAL A 511 -8.92 -11.69 13.04
CA VAL A 511 -10.03 -10.83 13.56
C VAL A 511 -9.97 -10.59 15.08
N VAL A 512 -9.78 -11.64 15.88
CA VAL A 512 -9.41 -11.59 17.29
C VAL A 512 -8.20 -12.48 17.50
N PHE A 513 -7.19 -11.96 18.17
CA PHE A 513 -6.00 -12.69 18.59
C PHE A 513 -6.22 -13.38 19.93
N GLU A 514 -5.41 -14.41 20.18
CA GLU A 514 -5.28 -15.08 21.45
C GLU A 514 -3.78 -15.28 21.72
N GLU A 515 -3.30 -14.74 22.84
CA GLU A 515 -1.91 -14.87 23.31
C GLU A 515 -1.94 -15.08 24.82
N ASP A 516 -1.38 -16.18 25.33
CA ASP A 516 -1.48 -16.60 26.74
C ASP A 516 -2.90 -16.52 27.33
N LYS A 517 -3.89 -16.93 26.52
CA LYS A 517 -5.35 -16.85 26.76
C LYS A 517 -5.93 -15.42 26.88
N VAL A 518 -5.15 -14.37 26.62
CA VAL A 518 -5.62 -12.98 26.52
C VAL A 518 -6.16 -12.73 25.11
N LEU A 519 -7.38 -12.21 25.01
CA LEU A 519 -8.05 -11.86 23.76
C LEU A 519 -7.97 -10.36 23.46
N PHE A 520 -7.65 -10.02 22.22
CA PHE A 520 -7.54 -8.65 21.72
C PHE A 520 -7.81 -8.57 20.20
N PRO A 521 -8.09 -7.40 19.60
CA PRO A 521 -8.44 -7.30 18.19
C PRO A 521 -7.24 -7.57 17.27
N ASP A 522 -7.47 -8.24 16.13
CA ASP A 522 -6.51 -8.27 15.03
C ASP A 522 -6.28 -6.84 14.53
N SER A 523 -5.01 -6.52 14.33
CA SER A 523 -4.55 -5.23 13.83
C SER A 523 -3.17 -5.40 13.20
N LEU A 524 -2.89 -4.63 12.16
CA LEU A 524 -1.62 -4.76 11.44
C LEU A 524 -1.16 -3.47 10.79
N VAL A 525 0.14 -3.39 10.56
CA VAL A 525 0.69 -2.52 9.51
C VAL A 525 1.32 -3.37 8.42
N GLY A 526 1.29 -2.89 7.18
CA GLY A 526 1.77 -3.66 6.03
C GLY A 526 2.66 -2.86 5.11
N THR A 527 3.64 -3.53 4.51
CA THR A 527 4.57 -2.90 3.55
C THR A 527 4.00 -2.81 2.12
N ASP A 528 2.68 -2.63 2.02
CA ASP A 528 1.95 -2.22 0.81
C ASP A 528 0.81 -1.27 1.20
N SER A 529 0.55 -0.25 0.37
CA SER A 529 -0.44 0.78 0.66
C SER A 529 -1.86 0.26 0.85
N HIS A 530 -2.25 -0.81 0.13
CA HIS A 530 -3.63 -1.32 0.12
C HIS A 530 -3.89 -2.37 1.21
N THR A 531 -3.00 -2.45 2.21
CA THR A 531 -3.23 -3.23 3.45
C THR A 531 -4.57 -2.86 4.11
N THR A 532 -5.03 -1.61 3.89
CA THR A 532 -6.36 -1.12 4.24
C THR A 532 -7.52 -1.97 3.73
N MET A 533 -7.34 -2.81 2.70
CA MET A 533 -8.34 -3.78 2.23
C MET A 533 -8.90 -4.65 3.37
N ILE A 534 -8.08 -4.94 4.38
CA ILE A 534 -8.46 -5.73 5.55
C ILE A 534 -9.45 -5.01 6.48
N ASN A 535 -9.59 -3.68 6.36
CA ASN A 535 -10.53 -2.89 7.13
C ASN A 535 -12.00 -3.19 6.77
N GLY A 536 -12.25 -3.81 5.62
CA GLY A 536 -13.57 -4.35 5.24
C GLY A 536 -14.01 -5.55 6.08
N LEU A 537 -13.07 -6.20 6.79
CA LEU A 537 -13.28 -7.28 7.75
C LEU A 537 -13.34 -6.78 9.22
N GLY A 538 -13.28 -5.46 9.45
CA GLY A 538 -13.23 -4.87 10.79
C GLY A 538 -11.88 -4.98 11.50
N VAL A 539 -10.81 -5.25 10.75
CA VAL A 539 -9.41 -5.28 11.24
C VAL A 539 -8.76 -3.92 10.96
N VAL A 540 -8.27 -3.23 11.99
CA VAL A 540 -7.58 -1.93 11.82
C VAL A 540 -6.17 -2.16 11.29
N GLY A 541 -5.85 -1.54 10.16
CA GLY A 541 -4.51 -1.60 9.60
C GLY A 541 -4.32 -0.87 8.28
N TRP A 542 -3.09 -0.44 8.02
CA TRP A 542 -2.74 0.46 6.91
C TRP A 542 -1.34 0.19 6.34
N GLY A 543 -1.03 0.86 5.23
CA GLY A 543 0.28 0.80 4.59
C GLY A 543 1.33 1.67 5.27
N VAL A 544 2.51 1.09 5.52
CA VAL A 544 3.67 1.73 6.16
C VAL A 544 4.95 1.53 5.34
N GLY A 545 6.01 2.26 5.68
CA GLY A 545 7.34 2.02 5.11
C GLY A 545 7.92 0.66 5.53
N GLY A 546 8.88 0.13 4.75
CA GLY A 546 9.65 -1.06 5.15
C GLY A 546 10.28 -0.88 6.52
N ILE A 547 10.97 0.26 6.72
CA ILE A 547 11.63 0.65 7.97
C ILE A 547 10.66 0.75 9.17
N GLU A 548 9.45 1.28 8.93
CA GLU A 548 8.39 1.41 9.93
C GLU A 548 7.84 0.03 10.33
N ALA A 549 7.70 -0.90 9.38
CA ALA A 549 7.34 -2.29 9.63
C ALA A 549 8.48 -3.11 10.28
N GLU A 550 9.74 -2.88 9.89
CA GLU A 550 10.95 -3.45 10.48
C GLU A 550 11.02 -3.09 11.97
N ALA A 551 10.76 -1.83 12.33
CA ALA A 551 10.69 -1.37 13.72
C ALA A 551 9.54 -1.97 14.52
N VAL A 552 8.35 -2.12 13.93
CA VAL A 552 7.21 -2.82 14.56
C VAL A 552 7.52 -4.30 14.80
N MET A 553 8.14 -4.98 13.83
CA MET A 553 8.64 -6.34 14.02
C MET A 553 9.71 -6.41 15.13
N LEU A 554 10.44 -5.33 15.40
CA LEU A 554 11.41 -5.22 16.49
C LEU A 554 10.81 -4.68 17.80
N GLY A 555 9.48 -4.56 17.91
CA GLY A 555 8.77 -4.21 19.14
C GLY A 555 8.66 -2.71 19.41
N GLN A 556 8.82 -1.85 18.39
CA GLN A 556 8.49 -0.43 18.49
C GLN A 556 7.01 -0.16 18.20
N ALA A 557 6.42 0.79 18.92
CA ALA A 557 5.13 1.36 18.55
C ALA A 557 5.25 2.28 17.31
N VAL A 558 4.20 2.31 16.49
CA VAL A 558 4.02 3.33 15.45
C VAL A 558 3.54 4.61 16.13
N SER A 559 4.20 5.75 15.90
CA SER A 559 3.60 7.05 16.26
C SER A 559 2.67 7.54 15.17
N MET A 560 1.52 8.08 15.57
CA MET A 560 0.57 8.74 14.68
C MET A 560 -0.14 9.89 15.40
N VAL A 561 -0.45 10.97 14.68
CA VAL A 561 -1.40 11.97 15.18
C VAL A 561 -2.79 11.32 15.30
N LEU A 562 -3.42 11.50 16.45
CA LEU A 562 -4.75 10.98 16.77
C LEU A 562 -5.78 11.47 15.73
N PRO A 563 -6.35 10.58 14.92
CA PRO A 563 -6.97 10.98 13.65
C PRO A 563 -8.42 11.42 13.84
N LYS A 564 -8.82 12.47 13.12
CA LYS A 564 -10.24 12.76 12.89
C LYS A 564 -10.87 11.60 12.11
N VAL A 565 -12.09 11.21 12.45
CA VAL A 565 -12.84 10.11 11.84
C VAL A 565 -14.06 10.67 11.12
N VAL A 566 -14.09 10.53 9.79
CA VAL A 566 -15.24 10.89 8.97
C VAL A 566 -16.21 9.72 8.93
N GLY A 567 -17.42 9.92 9.44
CA GLY A 567 -18.50 8.94 9.36
C GLY A 567 -19.11 8.93 7.96
N TYR A 568 -18.91 7.87 7.20
CA TYR A 568 -19.46 7.74 5.86
C TYR A 568 -20.74 6.91 5.87
N ARG A 569 -21.88 7.62 5.86
CA ARG A 569 -23.22 7.05 5.97
C ARG A 569 -23.71 6.54 4.61
N ILE A 570 -24.00 5.24 4.51
CA ILE A 570 -24.53 4.63 3.28
C ILE A 570 -26.04 4.40 3.44
N THR A 571 -26.82 4.86 2.46
CA THR A 571 -28.29 4.70 2.38
C THR A 571 -28.73 4.11 1.04
N GLY A 572 -30.04 3.92 0.87
CA GLY A 572 -30.62 3.52 -0.40
C GLY A 572 -30.42 2.05 -0.75
N THR A 573 -30.49 1.75 -2.04
CA THR A 573 -30.31 0.40 -2.61
C THR A 573 -29.57 0.49 -3.93
N LEU A 574 -28.59 -0.39 -4.13
CA LEU A 574 -27.74 -0.35 -5.33
C LEU A 574 -28.49 -0.83 -6.58
N SER A 575 -28.35 -0.09 -7.68
CA SER A 575 -28.93 -0.43 -8.99
C SER A 575 -28.49 -1.82 -9.49
N SER A 576 -29.36 -2.54 -10.18
CA SER A 576 -29.07 -3.89 -10.71
C SER A 576 -27.97 -3.93 -11.77
N LEU A 577 -27.67 -2.79 -12.39
CA LEU A 577 -26.58 -2.63 -13.36
C LEU A 577 -25.25 -2.22 -12.70
N ALA A 578 -25.26 -1.75 -11.45
CA ALA A 578 -24.09 -1.22 -10.77
C ALA A 578 -23.36 -2.31 -9.96
N THR A 579 -22.03 -2.30 -10.07
CA THR A 579 -21.11 -3.24 -9.44
C THR A 579 -20.47 -2.66 -8.18
N SER A 580 -19.80 -3.51 -7.39
CA SER A 580 -18.97 -3.06 -6.26
C SER A 580 -17.84 -2.12 -6.69
N THR A 581 -17.31 -2.31 -7.90
CA THR A 581 -16.33 -1.39 -8.50
C THR A 581 -16.93 0.01 -8.71
N ASP A 582 -18.18 0.11 -9.17
CA ASP A 582 -18.86 1.39 -9.38
C ASP A 582 -19.11 2.14 -8.06
N VAL A 583 -19.44 1.40 -6.99
CA VAL A 583 -19.55 1.94 -5.63
C VAL A 583 -18.20 2.52 -5.19
N VAL A 584 -17.10 1.77 -5.24
CA VAL A 584 -15.81 2.28 -4.78
C VAL A 584 -15.28 3.43 -5.64
N LEU A 585 -15.46 3.44 -6.97
CA LEU A 585 -15.05 4.58 -7.80
C LEU A 585 -15.88 5.84 -7.48
N THR A 586 -17.16 5.67 -7.12
CA THR A 586 -18.03 6.77 -6.65
C THR A 586 -17.59 7.30 -5.29
N ILE A 587 -17.33 6.40 -4.32
CA ILE A 587 -16.80 6.75 -2.99
C ILE A 587 -15.43 7.41 -3.10
N THR A 588 -14.54 6.89 -3.95
CA THR A 588 -13.17 7.42 -4.14
C THR A 588 -13.19 8.84 -4.69
N LYS A 589 -14.04 9.13 -5.67
CA LYS A 589 -14.28 10.51 -6.14
C LYS A 589 -14.78 11.39 -4.99
N HIS A 590 -15.85 10.96 -4.30
CA HIS A 590 -16.51 11.75 -3.28
C HIS A 590 -15.58 12.07 -2.09
N LEU A 591 -14.91 11.06 -1.51
CA LEU A 591 -13.96 11.24 -0.41
C LEU A 591 -12.74 12.08 -0.79
N ARG A 592 -12.29 12.02 -2.06
CA ARG A 592 -11.22 12.91 -2.55
C ARG A 592 -11.68 14.37 -2.66
N GLN A 593 -12.97 14.62 -2.92
CA GLN A 593 -13.56 15.97 -2.92
C GLN A 593 -13.80 16.49 -1.48
N VAL A 594 -14.13 15.62 -0.52
CA VAL A 594 -14.27 15.95 0.91
C VAL A 594 -12.93 16.31 1.57
N GLY A 595 -11.81 15.76 1.07
CA GLY A 595 -10.49 16.00 1.66
C GLY A 595 -10.29 15.22 2.95
N VAL A 596 -10.11 13.90 2.82
CA VAL A 596 -9.90 12.98 3.95
C VAL A 596 -8.45 12.58 4.21
N VAL A 597 -7.49 13.35 3.68
CA VAL A 597 -6.05 13.10 3.86
C VAL A 597 -5.67 13.18 5.34
N GLY A 598 -4.99 12.16 5.85
CA GLY A 598 -4.63 12.04 7.27
C GLY A 598 -5.80 11.75 8.23
N LYS A 599 -7.05 11.72 7.73
CA LYS A 599 -8.24 11.30 8.49
C LYS A 599 -8.39 9.77 8.43
N PHE A 600 -9.15 9.23 9.36
CA PHE A 600 -9.81 7.93 9.23
C PHE A 600 -11.18 8.12 8.55
N VAL A 601 -11.66 7.10 7.83
CA VAL A 601 -13.05 7.02 7.36
C VAL A 601 -13.67 5.76 7.98
N GLU A 602 -14.85 5.89 8.60
CA GLU A 602 -15.59 4.77 9.20
C GLU A 602 -16.99 4.70 8.57
N PHE A 603 -17.33 3.56 7.98
CA PHE A 603 -18.54 3.37 7.19
C PHE A 603 -19.69 2.86 8.08
N TYR A 604 -20.88 3.47 7.93
CA TYR A 604 -22.05 3.14 8.76
C TYR A 604 -23.39 3.39 8.06
N GLY A 605 -24.50 3.11 8.75
CA GLY A 605 -25.85 3.30 8.24
C GLY A 605 -26.44 2.07 7.52
N PRO A 606 -27.74 2.09 7.21
CA PRO A 606 -28.51 0.91 6.83
C PRO A 606 -28.08 0.30 5.48
N GLY A 607 -27.51 1.10 4.57
CA GLY A 607 -27.02 0.62 3.28
C GLY A 607 -25.82 -0.33 3.40
N VAL A 608 -25.04 -0.27 4.49
CA VAL A 608 -23.90 -1.16 4.75
C VAL A 608 -24.33 -2.64 4.86
N LYS A 609 -25.59 -2.90 5.21
CA LYS A 609 -26.17 -4.25 5.24
C LYS A 609 -26.41 -4.86 3.85
N GLN A 610 -26.39 -4.06 2.78
CA GLN A 610 -26.49 -4.54 1.40
C GLN A 610 -25.14 -4.88 0.75
N LEU A 611 -24.04 -4.43 1.37
CA LEU A 611 -22.68 -4.63 0.89
C LEU A 611 -22.14 -5.96 1.41
N SER A 612 -21.77 -6.86 0.49
CA SER A 612 -21.04 -8.09 0.82
C SER A 612 -19.72 -7.75 1.50
N LEU A 613 -19.09 -8.71 2.19
CA LEU A 613 -17.76 -8.43 2.74
C LEU A 613 -16.73 -8.12 1.65
N ALA A 614 -16.87 -8.74 0.48
CA ALA A 614 -16.01 -8.44 -0.65
C ALA A 614 -16.24 -7.01 -1.20
N ASP A 615 -17.47 -6.50 -1.15
CA ASP A 615 -17.78 -5.10 -1.52
C ASP A 615 -17.11 -4.14 -0.54
N ARG A 616 -17.17 -4.44 0.77
CA ARG A 616 -16.50 -3.67 1.82
C ARG A 616 -14.98 -3.69 1.64
N ALA A 617 -14.38 -4.86 1.41
CA ALA A 617 -12.96 -5.00 1.14
C ALA A 617 -12.54 -4.27 -0.15
N THR A 618 -13.37 -4.30 -1.20
CA THR A 618 -13.18 -3.52 -2.44
C THR A 618 -13.12 -2.02 -2.14
N ILE A 619 -14.03 -1.51 -1.30
CA ILE A 619 -14.06 -0.10 -0.87
C ILE A 619 -12.81 0.26 -0.05
N SER A 620 -12.48 -0.53 0.97
CA SER A 620 -11.33 -0.29 1.85
C SER A 620 -9.98 -0.46 1.14
N ASN A 621 -9.91 -1.24 0.05
CA ASN A 621 -8.69 -1.40 -0.76
C ASN A 621 -8.24 -0.07 -1.40
N MET A 622 -9.18 0.75 -1.88
CA MET A 622 -8.89 2.03 -2.53
C MET A 622 -8.72 3.20 -1.56
N CYS A 623 -8.49 2.92 -0.27
CA CYS A 623 -8.29 3.94 0.75
C CYS A 623 -7.11 4.89 0.47
N PRO A 624 -5.95 4.44 -0.03
CA PRO A 624 -4.86 5.33 -0.46
C PRO A 624 -5.24 6.25 -1.62
N GLU A 625 -6.18 5.84 -2.47
CA GLU A 625 -6.57 6.56 -3.69
C GLU A 625 -7.52 7.74 -3.43
N TYR A 626 -8.35 7.65 -2.38
CA TYR A 626 -9.02 8.83 -1.82
C TYR A 626 -8.12 9.57 -0.81
N GLY A 627 -7.25 8.86 -0.10
CA GLY A 627 -6.13 9.41 0.67
C GLY A 627 -6.28 9.35 2.19
N ALA A 628 -7.31 8.68 2.73
CA ALA A 628 -7.42 8.44 4.17
C ALA A 628 -6.43 7.36 4.62
N THR A 629 -6.18 7.28 5.93
CA THR A 629 -5.27 6.29 6.52
C THR A 629 -5.92 4.89 6.57
N ILE A 630 -7.21 4.81 6.88
CA ILE A 630 -8.03 3.58 6.84
C ILE A 630 -9.45 3.86 6.35
N GLY A 631 -10.12 2.84 5.80
CA GLY A 631 -11.52 2.85 5.42
C GLY A 631 -12.30 1.74 6.12
N PHE A 632 -12.75 1.99 7.34
CA PHE A 632 -13.13 0.97 8.32
C PHE A 632 -14.60 0.56 8.27
N PHE A 633 -14.86 -0.75 8.24
CA PHE A 633 -16.18 -1.36 8.43
C PHE A 633 -16.18 -2.19 9.72
N PRO A 634 -16.82 -1.72 10.81
CA PRO A 634 -16.91 -2.48 12.06
C PRO A 634 -17.49 -3.90 11.90
N VAL A 635 -17.06 -4.83 12.75
CA VAL A 635 -17.47 -6.25 12.68
C VAL A 635 -18.96 -6.41 12.97
N ASP A 636 -19.69 -7.07 12.05
CA ASP A 636 -21.12 -7.37 12.14
C ASP A 636 -21.43 -8.83 11.76
N ASP A 637 -22.73 -9.17 11.70
CA ASP A 637 -23.22 -10.49 11.26
C ASP A 637 -22.71 -10.87 9.85
N THR A 638 -22.51 -9.90 8.96
CA THR A 638 -21.95 -10.12 7.60
C THR A 638 -20.51 -10.59 7.69
N THR A 639 -19.70 -9.98 8.56
CA THR A 639 -18.34 -10.40 8.86
C THR A 639 -18.30 -11.81 9.46
N ILE A 640 -19.14 -12.11 10.45
CA ILE A 640 -19.22 -13.45 11.05
C ILE A 640 -19.64 -14.51 10.02
N ASN A 641 -20.57 -14.19 9.10
CA ASN A 641 -20.97 -15.10 8.04
C ASN A 641 -19.87 -15.33 6.99
N TYR A 642 -19.06 -14.32 6.66
CA TYR A 642 -17.87 -14.52 5.81
C TYR A 642 -16.82 -15.41 6.47
N LEU A 643 -16.61 -15.32 7.80
CA LEU A 643 -15.70 -16.23 8.51
C LEU A 643 -16.19 -17.69 8.41
N ARG A 644 -17.51 -17.93 8.47
CA ARG A 644 -18.11 -19.26 8.20
C ARG A 644 -17.88 -19.69 6.74
N GLN A 645 -18.12 -18.79 5.77
CA GLN A 645 -17.94 -19.08 4.34
C GLN A 645 -16.48 -19.40 3.97
N SER A 646 -15.53 -18.67 4.56
CA SER A 646 -14.08 -18.85 4.36
C SER A 646 -13.46 -19.96 5.24
N ASN A 647 -14.29 -20.91 5.70
CA ASN A 647 -13.90 -22.10 6.47
C ASN A 647 -13.02 -21.77 7.69
N ARG A 648 -13.34 -20.72 8.46
CA ARG A 648 -12.79 -20.54 9.81
C ARG A 648 -13.41 -21.54 10.79
N ASP A 649 -12.65 -21.86 11.83
CA ASP A 649 -13.09 -22.79 12.87
C ASP A 649 -14.32 -22.25 13.65
N GLY A 650 -15.26 -23.15 13.95
CA GLY A 650 -16.52 -22.80 14.61
C GLY A 650 -16.35 -22.29 16.04
N ASN A 651 -15.41 -22.85 16.80
CA ASN A 651 -15.13 -22.41 18.16
C ASN A 651 -14.46 -21.04 18.14
N LYS A 652 -13.50 -20.82 17.23
CA LYS A 652 -12.89 -19.49 17.03
C LYS A 652 -13.90 -18.42 16.58
N ILE A 653 -14.89 -18.78 15.76
CA ILE A 653 -15.97 -17.84 15.41
C ILE A 653 -16.80 -17.46 16.65
N ALA A 654 -17.14 -18.43 17.51
CA ALA A 654 -17.85 -18.15 18.77
C ALA A 654 -16.99 -17.31 19.75
N GLN A 655 -15.69 -17.56 19.80
CA GLN A 655 -14.69 -16.80 20.57
C GLN A 655 -14.62 -15.34 20.11
N ILE A 656 -14.52 -15.11 18.80
CA ILE A 656 -14.57 -13.79 18.16
C ILE A 656 -15.86 -13.06 18.51
N GLU A 657 -17.01 -13.72 18.33
CA GLU A 657 -18.33 -13.12 18.54
C GLU A 657 -18.56 -12.75 20.02
N ALA A 658 -18.16 -13.61 20.96
CA ALA A 658 -18.28 -13.37 22.39
C ALA A 658 -17.36 -12.22 22.87
N TYR A 659 -16.09 -12.23 22.48
CA TYR A 659 -15.14 -11.17 22.82
C TYR A 659 -15.60 -9.79 22.31
N LEU A 660 -15.94 -9.69 21.01
CA LEU A 660 -16.33 -8.42 20.41
C LEU A 660 -17.62 -7.86 21.01
N LYS A 661 -18.54 -8.72 21.46
CA LYS A 661 -19.73 -8.30 22.21
C LYS A 661 -19.38 -7.83 23.63
N ALA A 662 -18.53 -8.57 24.35
CA ALA A 662 -18.09 -8.23 25.71
C ALA A 662 -17.32 -6.90 25.80
N VAL A 663 -16.50 -6.59 24.78
CA VAL A 663 -15.71 -5.35 24.69
C VAL A 663 -16.40 -4.22 23.91
N LYS A 664 -17.68 -4.38 23.49
CA LYS A 664 -18.44 -3.38 22.69
C LYS A 664 -17.77 -2.97 21.36
N MET A 665 -17.18 -3.93 20.64
CA MET A 665 -16.66 -3.76 19.27
C MET A 665 -17.47 -4.51 18.19
N TYR A 666 -18.55 -5.22 18.56
CA TYR A 666 -19.54 -5.78 17.64
C TYR A 666 -20.59 -4.72 17.26
N ARG A 667 -20.90 -4.56 15.96
CA ARG A 667 -21.77 -3.49 15.43
C ARG A 667 -23.05 -4.05 14.78
N ASN A 668 -24.20 -3.47 15.12
CA ASN A 668 -25.45 -3.66 14.37
C ASN A 668 -25.79 -2.39 13.55
N PHE A 669 -25.45 -2.35 12.25
CA PHE A 669 -25.67 -1.18 11.38
C PHE A 669 -27.14 -0.73 11.21
N MET A 670 -28.12 -1.50 11.69
CA MET A 670 -29.54 -1.09 11.74
C MET A 670 -29.92 -0.38 13.05
N ASP A 671 -29.09 -0.50 14.09
CA ASP A 671 -29.26 0.15 15.39
C ASP A 671 -28.46 1.46 15.42
N THR A 672 -29.19 2.58 15.37
CA THR A 672 -28.64 3.94 15.42
C THR A 672 -28.30 4.41 16.84
N SER A 673 -28.70 3.69 17.90
CA SER A 673 -28.26 4.01 19.27
C SER A 673 -26.77 3.68 19.50
N GLN A 674 -26.23 2.81 18.65
CA GLN A 674 -24.82 2.44 18.57
C GLN A 674 -24.02 3.29 17.56
N ASP A 675 -24.59 4.32 16.93
CA ASP A 675 -23.85 5.17 16.00
C ASP A 675 -22.83 6.05 16.76
N PRO A 676 -21.52 5.98 16.43
CA PRO A 676 -20.50 6.81 17.06
C PRO A 676 -20.68 8.31 16.84
N SER A 677 -20.05 9.09 17.72
CA SER A 677 -19.83 10.52 17.47
C SER A 677 -18.64 10.70 16.54
N TYR A 678 -18.89 11.05 15.28
CA TYR A 678 -17.85 11.30 14.27
C TYR A 678 -17.43 12.77 14.23
N SER A 679 -16.25 13.08 13.68
CA SER A 679 -15.76 14.45 13.51
C SER A 679 -16.55 15.23 12.44
N GLU A 680 -17.05 14.50 11.46
CA GLU A 680 -17.67 14.96 10.23
C GLU A 680 -18.53 13.81 9.69
N VAL A 681 -19.69 14.08 9.10
CA VAL A 681 -20.56 13.06 8.50
C VAL A 681 -20.80 13.36 7.03
N VAL A 682 -20.52 12.38 6.18
CA VAL A 682 -20.75 12.41 4.73
C VAL A 682 -21.77 11.32 4.40
N THR A 683 -22.69 11.57 3.47
CA THR A 683 -23.70 10.56 3.06
C THR A 683 -23.56 10.21 1.59
N LEU A 684 -23.78 8.93 1.26
CA LEU A 684 -23.96 8.42 -0.10
C LEU A 684 -25.24 7.58 -0.15
N ASP A 685 -26.12 7.88 -1.10
CA ASP A 685 -27.19 6.96 -1.46
C ASP A 685 -26.73 6.01 -2.57
N LEU A 686 -26.98 4.71 -2.41
CA LEU A 686 -26.59 3.69 -3.38
C LEU A 686 -27.41 3.78 -4.70
N ALA A 687 -28.53 4.50 -4.72
CA ALA A 687 -29.31 4.73 -5.94
C ALA A 687 -28.59 5.67 -6.93
N ASP A 688 -27.75 6.58 -6.45
CA ASP A 688 -26.98 7.53 -7.28
C ASP A 688 -25.76 6.87 -7.98
N VAL A 689 -25.45 5.61 -7.62
CA VAL A 689 -24.29 4.88 -8.17
C VAL A 689 -24.60 4.33 -9.56
N VAL A 690 -24.12 5.03 -10.58
CA VAL A 690 -24.17 4.61 -11.99
C VAL A 690 -22.89 3.88 -12.44
N PRO A 691 -22.96 2.94 -13.40
CA PRO A 691 -21.80 2.29 -14.01
C PRO A 691 -20.74 3.26 -14.52
N SER A 692 -19.48 3.01 -14.17
CA SER A 692 -18.40 3.98 -14.24
C SER A 692 -17.02 3.36 -14.49
N LEU A 693 -16.10 4.19 -14.96
CA LEU A 693 -14.67 3.95 -15.01
C LEU A 693 -13.95 5.13 -14.35
N SER A 694 -12.65 5.00 -14.07
CA SER A 694 -11.79 6.14 -13.70
C SER A 694 -10.57 6.22 -14.60
N GLY A 695 -10.29 7.41 -15.15
CA GLY A 695 -9.17 7.63 -16.07
C GLY A 695 -9.24 8.96 -16.83
N PRO A 696 -8.30 9.22 -17.76
CA PRO A 696 -7.30 8.28 -18.27
C PRO A 696 -5.99 8.17 -17.45
N LYS A 697 -5.83 8.94 -16.36
CA LYS A 697 -4.53 9.03 -15.64
C LYS A 697 -4.59 9.07 -14.10
N ARG A 698 -5.77 9.14 -13.46
CA ARG A 698 -5.89 9.07 -11.99
C ARG A 698 -7.10 8.23 -11.53
N PRO A 699 -7.09 7.64 -10.32
CA PRO A 699 -8.18 6.78 -9.83
C PRO A 699 -9.47 7.52 -9.43
N HIS A 700 -9.38 8.82 -9.10
CA HIS A 700 -10.53 9.66 -8.77
C HIS A 700 -11.11 10.41 -9.97
N ASP A 701 -10.52 10.30 -11.17
CA ASP A 701 -11.06 10.86 -12.42
C ASP A 701 -12.22 10.00 -12.97
N ARG A 702 -13.27 9.82 -12.16
CA ARG A 702 -14.44 8.98 -12.45
C ARG A 702 -15.29 9.56 -13.57
N VAL A 703 -15.53 8.75 -14.60
CA VAL A 703 -16.39 9.00 -15.76
C VAL A 703 -17.52 7.96 -15.74
N SER A 704 -18.76 8.34 -16.03
CA SER A 704 -19.85 7.35 -16.23
C SER A 704 -19.70 6.67 -17.59
N VAL A 705 -20.08 5.40 -17.68
CA VAL A 705 -20.04 4.62 -18.94
C VAL A 705 -20.76 5.34 -20.09
N SER A 706 -21.85 6.05 -19.78
CA SER A 706 -22.63 6.89 -20.71
C SER A 706 -21.86 8.04 -21.36
N SER A 707 -20.71 8.43 -20.81
CA SER A 707 -19.99 9.67 -21.16
C SER A 707 -18.51 9.42 -21.45
N MET A 708 -18.09 8.16 -21.48
CA MET A 708 -16.71 7.74 -21.76
C MET A 708 -16.21 8.19 -23.14
N LYS A 709 -17.07 8.13 -24.15
CA LYS A 709 -16.76 8.58 -25.51
C LYS A 709 -16.45 10.07 -25.55
N ASP A 710 -17.34 10.89 -25.01
CA ASP A 710 -17.20 12.35 -25.00
C ASP A 710 -16.01 12.80 -24.13
N ASP A 711 -15.82 12.18 -22.96
CA ASP A 711 -14.67 12.44 -22.08
C ASP A 711 -13.34 12.10 -22.75
N PHE A 712 -13.25 10.97 -23.47
CA PHE A 712 -12.04 10.59 -24.19
C PHE A 712 -11.75 11.55 -25.36
N HIS A 713 -12.76 11.91 -26.16
CA HIS A 713 -12.60 12.88 -27.26
C HIS A 713 -12.16 14.27 -26.74
N GLN A 714 -12.72 14.72 -25.61
CA GLN A 714 -12.25 15.94 -24.93
C GLN A 714 -10.80 15.78 -24.43
N CYS A 715 -10.43 14.62 -23.88
CA CYS A 715 -9.05 14.35 -23.46
C CYS A 715 -8.03 14.42 -24.62
N LEU A 716 -8.40 14.09 -25.87
CA LEU A 716 -7.50 14.29 -27.02
C LEU A 716 -7.18 15.78 -27.22
N SER A 717 -8.20 16.62 -27.22
CA SER A 717 -8.13 18.08 -27.40
C SER A 717 -7.44 18.81 -26.24
N ASN A 718 -7.73 18.42 -25.01
CA ASN A 718 -7.35 19.15 -23.81
C ASN A 718 -5.83 19.25 -23.63
N LYS A 719 -5.36 20.41 -23.14
CA LYS A 719 -3.94 20.66 -22.82
C LYS A 719 -3.34 19.51 -21.98
N VAL A 720 -2.09 19.16 -22.28
CA VAL A 720 -1.35 18.05 -21.63
C VAL A 720 -1.50 18.12 -20.10
N GLY A 721 -2.06 17.06 -19.51
CA GLY A 721 -2.37 16.98 -18.08
C GLY A 721 -3.05 15.66 -17.73
N PHE A 722 -3.79 15.62 -16.61
CA PHE A 722 -4.50 14.41 -16.16
C PHE A 722 -5.67 14.01 -17.08
N LYS A 723 -6.39 15.00 -17.62
CA LYS A 723 -7.53 14.85 -18.54
C LYS A 723 -7.24 15.49 -19.91
N GLY A 724 -6.00 15.36 -20.39
CA GLY A 724 -5.55 15.99 -21.63
C GLY A 724 -4.26 15.41 -22.22
N PHE A 725 -4.24 15.27 -23.54
CA PHE A 725 -3.13 14.77 -24.36
C PHE A 725 -2.54 15.83 -25.31
N GLY A 726 -3.22 16.96 -25.51
CA GLY A 726 -2.73 18.11 -26.27
C GLY A 726 -2.60 17.89 -27.79
N LEU A 727 -3.42 17.02 -28.38
CA LEU A 727 -3.30 16.63 -29.78
C LEU A 727 -4.03 17.60 -30.72
N PRO A 728 -3.44 17.97 -31.87
CA PRO A 728 -4.11 18.75 -32.92
C PRO A 728 -5.39 18.06 -33.42
N ALA A 729 -6.45 18.83 -33.71
CA ALA A 729 -7.77 18.29 -34.04
C ALA A 729 -7.79 17.43 -35.32
N ASP A 730 -6.95 17.77 -36.30
CA ASP A 730 -6.71 17.02 -37.53
C ASP A 730 -6.09 15.63 -37.31
N THR A 731 -5.59 15.33 -36.10
CA THR A 731 -5.04 14.02 -35.73
C THR A 731 -6.01 13.11 -34.98
N HIS A 732 -7.18 13.59 -34.54
CA HIS A 732 -8.04 12.81 -33.63
C HIS A 732 -8.62 11.55 -34.29
N ASP A 733 -9.01 11.62 -35.56
CA ASP A 733 -9.49 10.47 -36.35
C ASP A 733 -8.34 9.63 -36.96
N LYS A 734 -7.08 9.88 -36.57
CA LYS A 734 -5.92 9.16 -37.12
C LYS A 734 -6.05 7.66 -36.91
N THR A 735 -5.97 6.96 -38.03
CA THR A 735 -6.29 5.54 -38.18
C THR A 735 -5.14 4.85 -38.93
N VAL A 736 -4.63 3.75 -38.38
CA VAL A 736 -3.35 3.13 -38.76
C VAL A 736 -3.54 1.62 -38.98
N PRO A 737 -3.36 1.09 -40.19
CA PRO A 737 -3.33 -0.35 -40.43
C PRO A 737 -2.02 -0.97 -39.93
N PHE A 738 -2.09 -2.20 -39.43
CA PHE A 738 -0.94 -3.01 -39.04
C PHE A 738 -1.25 -4.51 -39.22
N VAL A 739 -0.21 -5.34 -39.34
CA VAL A 739 -0.37 -6.79 -39.53
C VAL A 739 -0.14 -7.52 -38.21
N TYR A 740 -1.03 -8.44 -37.87
CA TYR A 740 -0.89 -9.39 -36.76
C TYR A 740 -1.41 -10.77 -37.20
N GLU A 741 -0.65 -11.84 -36.97
CA GLU A 741 -1.00 -13.21 -37.39
C GLU A 741 -1.39 -13.33 -38.88
N SER A 742 -0.68 -12.62 -39.77
CA SER A 742 -0.97 -12.52 -41.21
C SER A 742 -2.35 -11.95 -41.58
N LYS A 743 -3.00 -11.24 -40.66
CA LYS A 743 -4.23 -10.47 -40.91
C LYS A 743 -3.98 -8.99 -40.67
N GLU A 744 -4.65 -8.15 -41.45
CA GLU A 744 -4.64 -6.70 -41.24
C GLU A 744 -5.65 -6.33 -40.14
N TYR A 745 -5.20 -5.45 -39.24
CA TYR A 745 -5.99 -4.85 -38.16
C TYR A 745 -5.71 -3.35 -38.13
N THR A 746 -6.52 -2.60 -37.38
CA THR A 746 -6.49 -1.14 -37.38
C THR A 746 -6.43 -0.60 -35.96
N LEU A 747 -5.46 0.27 -35.68
CA LEU A 747 -5.42 1.08 -34.46
C LEU A 747 -5.80 2.53 -34.74
N LYS A 748 -6.41 3.17 -33.76
CA LYS A 748 -6.65 4.62 -33.72
C LYS A 748 -6.52 5.13 -32.27
N HIS A 749 -6.67 6.43 -32.08
CA HIS A 749 -6.85 6.99 -30.73
C HIS A 749 -8.05 6.32 -30.06
N GLY A 750 -7.87 5.84 -28.83
CA GLY A 750 -8.90 5.14 -28.04
C GLY A 750 -8.91 3.61 -28.19
N SER A 751 -8.12 3.03 -29.10
CA SER A 751 -8.02 1.57 -29.24
C SER A 751 -7.51 0.90 -27.96
N VAL A 752 -8.21 -0.15 -27.52
CA VAL A 752 -7.81 -0.99 -26.37
C VAL A 752 -6.74 -1.97 -26.83
N VAL A 753 -5.60 -1.97 -26.14
CA VAL A 753 -4.47 -2.88 -26.41
C VAL A 753 -4.12 -3.77 -25.22
N ILE A 754 -4.57 -3.41 -24.01
CA ILE A 754 -4.50 -4.24 -22.80
C ILE A 754 -5.89 -4.30 -22.16
N ALA A 755 -6.36 -5.51 -21.84
CA ALA A 755 -7.60 -5.74 -21.09
C ALA A 755 -7.34 -6.76 -19.96
N ALA A 756 -7.20 -6.27 -18.72
CA ALA A 756 -6.70 -7.09 -17.61
C ALA A 756 -7.69 -7.19 -16.44
N ILE A 757 -8.22 -8.40 -16.22
CA ILE A 757 -8.90 -8.74 -14.96
C ILE A 757 -7.81 -9.13 -13.96
N THR A 758 -7.52 -8.25 -13.02
CA THR A 758 -6.32 -8.24 -12.17
C THR A 758 -6.63 -7.58 -10.83
N SER A 759 -5.68 -7.65 -9.88
CA SER A 759 -5.73 -7.04 -8.54
C SER A 759 -6.64 -7.73 -7.53
N CYS A 760 -6.16 -7.81 -6.29
CA CYS A 760 -6.96 -8.14 -5.12
C CYS A 760 -8.22 -7.26 -4.99
N THR A 761 -8.16 -5.99 -5.42
CA THR A 761 -9.28 -5.02 -5.39
C THR A 761 -10.60 -5.58 -5.90
N ASN A 762 -10.58 -6.39 -6.96
CA ASN A 762 -11.79 -6.96 -7.58
C ASN A 762 -11.74 -8.49 -7.68
N THR A 763 -10.56 -9.14 -7.68
CA THR A 763 -10.48 -10.61 -7.76
C THR A 763 -10.84 -11.32 -6.45
N SER A 764 -10.90 -10.60 -5.32
CA SER A 764 -11.48 -11.10 -4.06
C SER A 764 -13.01 -10.96 -3.99
N ASN A 765 -13.67 -10.52 -5.06
CA ASN A 765 -15.11 -10.25 -5.08
C ASN A 765 -15.80 -11.21 -6.06
N PRO A 766 -16.39 -12.33 -5.56
CA PRO A 766 -16.99 -13.34 -6.42
C PRO A 766 -18.13 -12.79 -7.25
N SER A 767 -18.91 -11.82 -6.75
CA SER A 767 -20.00 -11.20 -7.52
C SER A 767 -19.52 -10.61 -8.85
N VAL A 768 -18.43 -9.83 -8.86
CA VAL A 768 -17.90 -9.27 -10.12
C VAL A 768 -17.10 -10.27 -10.95
N MET A 769 -16.47 -11.26 -10.33
CA MET A 769 -15.72 -12.30 -11.04
C MET A 769 -16.65 -13.30 -11.76
N LEU A 770 -17.71 -13.77 -11.08
CA LEU A 770 -18.77 -14.58 -11.67
C LEU A 770 -19.58 -13.77 -12.67
N GLY A 771 -19.88 -12.49 -12.39
CA GLY A 771 -20.50 -11.58 -13.34
C GLY A 771 -19.70 -11.41 -14.63
N ALA A 772 -18.36 -11.30 -14.55
CA ALA A 772 -17.51 -11.29 -15.74
C ALA A 772 -17.55 -12.62 -16.51
N GLY A 773 -17.58 -13.75 -15.80
CA GLY A 773 -17.75 -15.08 -16.41
C GLY A 773 -19.10 -15.27 -17.10
N LEU A 774 -20.19 -14.79 -16.51
CA LEU A 774 -21.54 -14.83 -17.08
C LEU A 774 -21.68 -13.90 -18.30
N LEU A 775 -21.07 -12.71 -18.26
CA LEU A 775 -20.98 -11.81 -19.42
C LEU A 775 -20.16 -12.45 -20.55
N ALA A 776 -19.02 -13.07 -20.23
CA ALA A 776 -18.22 -13.81 -21.21
C ALA A 776 -19.00 -14.95 -21.86
N LYS A 777 -19.77 -15.71 -21.06
CA LYS A 777 -20.67 -16.76 -21.54
C LYS A 777 -21.68 -16.20 -22.54
N LYS A 778 -22.47 -15.19 -22.15
CA LYS A 778 -23.48 -14.58 -23.02
C LYS A 778 -22.89 -13.94 -24.28
N ALA A 779 -21.72 -13.32 -24.18
CA ALA A 779 -21.01 -12.77 -25.35
C ALA A 779 -20.60 -13.86 -26.35
N VAL A 780 -20.07 -14.98 -25.86
CA VAL A 780 -19.67 -16.14 -26.68
C VAL A 780 -20.87 -16.87 -27.27
N GLU A 781 -21.97 -17.00 -26.52
CA GLU A 781 -23.24 -17.58 -26.99
C GLU A 781 -23.91 -16.68 -28.05
N ALA A 782 -23.69 -15.36 -27.97
CA ALA A 782 -24.07 -14.39 -29.01
C ALA A 782 -23.06 -14.27 -30.17
N GLY A 783 -22.05 -15.14 -30.26
CA GLY A 783 -21.07 -15.18 -31.35
C GLY A 783 -19.93 -14.14 -31.29
N LEU A 784 -19.86 -13.31 -30.25
CA LEU A 784 -18.85 -12.25 -30.14
C LEU A 784 -17.45 -12.80 -29.80
N VAL A 785 -16.42 -12.09 -30.27
CA VAL A 785 -15.00 -12.42 -30.06
C VAL A 785 -14.17 -11.17 -29.79
N VAL A 786 -13.14 -11.29 -28.95
CA VAL A 786 -12.13 -10.22 -28.72
C VAL A 786 -11.08 -10.27 -29.84
N ALA A 787 -10.68 -9.12 -30.40
CA ALA A 787 -9.66 -9.07 -31.44
C ALA A 787 -8.31 -9.66 -30.97
N PRO A 788 -7.56 -10.41 -31.82
CA PRO A 788 -6.48 -11.29 -31.36
C PRO A 788 -5.23 -10.56 -30.87
N TYR A 789 -4.98 -9.33 -31.34
CA TYR A 789 -3.85 -8.49 -30.92
C TYR A 789 -4.01 -7.87 -29.52
N ILE A 790 -5.23 -7.87 -28.96
CA ILE A 790 -5.51 -7.28 -27.64
C ILE A 790 -4.96 -8.21 -26.57
N LYS A 791 -4.10 -7.68 -25.70
CA LYS A 791 -3.52 -8.42 -24.59
C LYS A 791 -4.53 -8.58 -23.46
N THR A 792 -5.34 -9.62 -23.57
CA THR A 792 -6.29 -10.09 -22.55
C THR A 792 -5.59 -10.92 -21.48
N SER A 793 -5.97 -10.75 -20.21
CA SER A 793 -5.38 -11.54 -19.11
C SER A 793 -6.31 -11.64 -17.90
N LEU A 794 -6.37 -12.81 -17.27
CA LEU A 794 -6.97 -13.03 -15.95
C LEU A 794 -5.87 -13.39 -14.93
N SER A 795 -5.75 -12.59 -13.88
CA SER A 795 -4.71 -12.70 -12.82
C SER A 795 -5.37 -12.79 -11.44
N PRO A 796 -5.85 -13.97 -11.00
CA PRO A 796 -6.62 -14.10 -9.75
C PRO A 796 -5.76 -13.93 -8.49
N GLY A 797 -6.32 -13.29 -7.46
CA GLY A 797 -5.62 -13.13 -6.17
C GLY A 797 -5.70 -14.32 -5.21
N SER A 798 -6.38 -15.41 -5.54
CA SER A 798 -6.22 -16.71 -4.87
C SER A 798 -6.65 -17.87 -5.77
N GLY A 799 -6.30 -19.10 -5.37
CA GLY A 799 -6.79 -20.32 -6.02
C GLY A 799 -8.31 -20.48 -5.94
N VAL A 800 -8.97 -19.94 -4.90
CA VAL A 800 -10.44 -20.08 -4.68
C VAL A 800 -11.22 -19.49 -5.85
N VAL A 801 -10.73 -18.38 -6.41
CA VAL A 801 -11.27 -17.75 -7.64
C VAL A 801 -11.30 -18.71 -8.81
N THR A 802 -10.28 -19.55 -8.95
CA THR A 802 -10.22 -20.55 -10.03
C THR A 802 -11.23 -21.66 -9.80
N HIS A 803 -11.33 -22.18 -8.58
CA HIS A 803 -12.29 -23.22 -8.22
C HIS A 803 -13.74 -22.79 -8.49
N TYR A 804 -14.18 -21.58 -8.08
CA TYR A 804 -15.57 -21.16 -8.33
C TYR A 804 -15.85 -20.82 -9.81
N LEU A 805 -14.89 -20.26 -10.56
CA LEU A 805 -15.05 -20.00 -11.99
C LEU A 805 -15.13 -21.29 -12.83
N GLN A 806 -14.41 -22.34 -12.42
CA GLN A 806 -14.52 -23.66 -13.05
C GLN A 806 -15.80 -24.38 -12.65
N HIS A 807 -16.16 -24.35 -11.36
CA HIS A 807 -17.33 -25.07 -10.85
C HIS A 807 -18.66 -24.52 -11.39
N SER A 808 -18.75 -23.18 -11.57
CA SER A 808 -19.86 -22.50 -12.27
C SER A 808 -19.81 -22.63 -13.80
N GLY A 809 -18.78 -23.29 -14.36
CA GLY A 809 -18.66 -23.57 -15.80
C GLY A 809 -18.32 -22.36 -16.68
N VAL A 810 -17.93 -21.21 -16.12
CA VAL A 810 -17.66 -19.98 -16.90
C VAL A 810 -16.25 -19.90 -17.48
N THR A 811 -15.27 -20.63 -16.93
CA THR A 811 -13.86 -20.60 -17.39
C THR A 811 -13.67 -20.83 -18.91
N PRO A 812 -14.34 -21.78 -19.59
CA PRO A 812 -14.16 -21.99 -21.03
C PRO A 812 -14.56 -20.78 -21.88
N PHE A 813 -15.55 -20.01 -21.44
CA PHE A 813 -16.04 -18.81 -22.13
C PHE A 813 -15.07 -17.63 -21.95
N LEU A 814 -14.52 -17.47 -20.73
CA LEU A 814 -13.43 -16.54 -20.45
C LEU A 814 -12.20 -16.85 -21.33
N ALA A 815 -11.77 -18.11 -21.39
CA ALA A 815 -10.66 -18.56 -22.22
C ALA A 815 -10.90 -18.31 -23.73
N LYS A 816 -12.11 -18.58 -24.25
CA LYS A 816 -12.46 -18.28 -25.66
C LYS A 816 -12.38 -16.78 -26.00
N LEU A 817 -12.65 -15.90 -25.04
CA LEU A 817 -12.42 -14.44 -25.17
C LEU A 817 -10.97 -14.01 -24.88
N GLY A 818 -10.08 -14.95 -24.55
CA GLY A 818 -8.66 -14.73 -24.28
C GLY A 818 -8.33 -14.37 -22.83
N PHE A 819 -9.30 -14.40 -21.91
CA PHE A 819 -9.10 -14.21 -20.48
C PHE A 819 -8.68 -15.52 -19.79
N ASP A 820 -7.65 -16.15 -20.36
CA ASP A 820 -6.91 -17.23 -19.71
C ASP A 820 -6.35 -16.77 -18.37
N ILE A 821 -6.33 -17.68 -17.39
CA ILE A 821 -5.53 -17.48 -16.19
C ILE A 821 -4.05 -17.44 -16.60
N VAL A 822 -3.34 -16.39 -16.19
CA VAL A 822 -1.93 -16.15 -16.53
C VAL A 822 -0.98 -16.18 -15.34
N GLY A 823 -1.50 -16.14 -14.11
CA GLY A 823 -0.72 -16.18 -12.87
C GLY A 823 -1.54 -15.80 -11.64
N TYR A 824 -1.03 -16.15 -10.46
CA TYR A 824 -1.61 -15.78 -9.16
C TYR A 824 -0.69 -14.77 -8.47
N GLY A 825 -0.90 -13.49 -8.76
CA GLY A 825 -0.05 -12.39 -8.30
C GLY A 825 -0.46 -11.03 -8.88
N CYS A 826 0.24 -9.97 -8.48
CA CYS A 826 -0.18 -8.59 -8.76
C CYS A 826 -0.15 -8.20 -10.24
N MET A 827 0.74 -8.82 -11.02
CA MET A 827 0.79 -8.78 -12.50
C MET A 827 0.51 -7.37 -13.09
N THR A 828 -0.49 -7.21 -13.96
CA THR A 828 -0.78 -5.94 -14.64
C THR A 828 -1.10 -4.79 -13.66
N CYS A 829 -1.64 -5.07 -12.46
CA CYS A 829 -1.94 -4.02 -11.47
C CYS A 829 -0.68 -3.35 -10.91
N ILE A 830 0.45 -4.06 -10.86
CA ILE A 830 1.74 -3.52 -10.38
C ILE A 830 2.66 -3.09 -11.54
N GLY A 831 2.16 -3.08 -12.78
CA GLY A 831 2.94 -2.79 -13.98
C GLY A 831 3.73 -3.98 -14.54
N ASN A 832 3.60 -5.17 -13.96
CA ASN A 832 4.18 -6.42 -14.48
C ASN A 832 3.32 -6.98 -15.65
N SER A 833 2.90 -6.11 -16.56
CA SER A 833 2.02 -6.41 -17.70
C SER A 833 2.71 -7.13 -18.87
N GLY A 834 4.03 -7.27 -18.82
CA GLY A 834 4.86 -7.88 -19.86
C GLY A 834 4.78 -7.16 -21.22
N PRO A 835 5.36 -7.73 -22.29
CA PRO A 835 5.42 -7.07 -23.59
C PRO A 835 4.07 -7.06 -24.31
N LEU A 836 3.77 -5.98 -25.04
CA LEU A 836 2.79 -5.98 -26.13
C LEU A 836 3.41 -6.61 -27.41
N PRO A 837 2.59 -7.06 -28.38
CA PRO A 837 3.09 -7.51 -29.67
C PRO A 837 3.90 -6.42 -30.40
N GLU A 838 5.00 -6.80 -31.04
CA GLU A 838 5.92 -5.86 -31.69
C GLU A 838 5.23 -4.99 -32.75
N SER A 839 4.36 -5.56 -33.60
CA SER A 839 3.61 -4.78 -34.60
C SER A 839 2.56 -3.84 -34.00
N VAL A 840 2.06 -4.10 -32.79
CA VAL A 840 1.21 -3.17 -32.04
C VAL A 840 2.05 -2.03 -31.47
N VAL A 841 3.21 -2.33 -30.88
CA VAL A 841 4.16 -1.33 -30.36
C VAL A 841 4.63 -0.39 -31.47
N GLU A 842 5.08 -0.94 -32.61
CA GLU A 842 5.49 -0.16 -33.77
C GLU A 842 4.36 0.74 -34.29
N ALA A 843 3.13 0.21 -34.41
CA ALA A 843 1.99 0.96 -34.91
C ALA A 843 1.63 2.14 -33.99
N ILE A 844 1.76 1.98 -32.67
CA ILE A 844 1.60 3.05 -31.67
C ILE A 844 2.72 4.08 -31.78
N GLU A 845 3.98 3.66 -31.68
CA GLU A 845 5.14 4.55 -31.55
C GLU A 845 5.43 5.33 -32.83
N LYS A 846 5.33 4.70 -34.01
CA LYS A 846 5.55 5.37 -35.30
C LYS A 846 4.47 6.42 -35.62
N ASN A 847 3.38 6.47 -34.85
CA ASN A 847 2.21 7.30 -35.13
C ASN A 847 1.73 8.21 -34.00
N ASP A 848 2.34 8.13 -32.81
CA ASP A 848 1.90 8.77 -31.56
C ASP A 848 0.43 8.49 -31.17
N LEU A 849 -0.03 7.24 -31.33
CA LEU A 849 -1.41 6.88 -30.96
C LEU A 849 -1.61 6.87 -29.44
N VAL A 850 -2.73 7.47 -29.00
CA VAL A 850 -3.20 7.36 -27.61
C VAL A 850 -4.02 6.07 -27.49
N CYS A 851 -3.32 4.95 -27.33
CA CYS A 851 -3.93 3.64 -27.05
C CYS A 851 -4.16 3.42 -25.54
N CYS A 852 -5.13 2.55 -25.25
CA CYS A 852 -5.75 2.38 -23.95
C CYS A 852 -5.44 1.03 -23.30
N GLY A 853 -5.14 1.06 -22.00
CA GLY A 853 -5.29 -0.10 -21.11
C GLY A 853 -6.58 0.00 -20.30
N VAL A 854 -7.35 -1.09 -20.20
CA VAL A 854 -8.53 -1.19 -19.33
C VAL A 854 -8.29 -2.31 -18.32
N LEU A 855 -8.43 -2.04 -17.02
CA LEU A 855 -8.09 -3.01 -15.97
C LEU A 855 -8.96 -2.91 -14.72
N SER A 856 -9.14 -4.02 -14.01
CA SER A 856 -9.81 -4.06 -12.70
C SER A 856 -8.87 -3.77 -11.51
N GLY A 857 -7.86 -2.94 -11.74
CA GLY A 857 -6.93 -2.47 -10.70
C GLY A 857 -7.47 -1.30 -9.89
N ASN A 858 -6.59 -0.70 -9.08
CA ASN A 858 -6.85 0.50 -8.27
C ASN A 858 -6.01 1.72 -8.70
N ARG A 859 -4.97 1.54 -9.53
CA ARG A 859 -4.08 2.61 -10.01
C ARG A 859 -3.93 2.58 -11.53
N ASN A 860 -3.90 3.77 -12.15
CA ASN A 860 -3.92 3.98 -13.61
C ASN A 860 -3.01 5.15 -14.06
N PHE A 861 -2.01 5.52 -13.25
CA PHE A 861 -1.08 6.60 -13.59
C PHE A 861 -0.36 6.34 -14.93
N GLU A 862 -0.07 7.40 -15.69
CA GLU A 862 0.51 7.29 -17.02
C GLU A 862 1.86 6.54 -17.01
N GLY A 863 2.01 5.52 -17.86
CA GLY A 863 3.19 4.63 -17.86
C GLY A 863 3.36 3.71 -16.64
N ARG A 864 2.40 3.66 -15.70
CA ARG A 864 2.43 2.70 -14.58
C ARG A 864 2.01 1.29 -15.00
N ILE A 865 1.10 1.18 -15.98
CA ILE A 865 0.52 -0.08 -16.45
C ILE A 865 1.37 -0.71 -17.54
N HIS A 866 1.68 0.03 -18.61
CA HIS A 866 2.58 -0.35 -19.70
C HIS A 866 3.14 0.94 -20.33
N PRO A 867 4.39 0.97 -20.84
CA PRO A 867 4.95 2.18 -21.47
C PRO A 867 4.09 2.72 -22.63
N ASN A 868 3.54 1.84 -23.46
CA ASN A 868 2.76 2.21 -24.65
C ASN A 868 1.26 2.50 -24.39
N THR A 869 0.77 2.49 -23.14
CA THR A 869 -0.61 2.90 -22.81
C THR A 869 -0.62 4.30 -22.18
N ARG A 870 -0.74 5.32 -23.04
CA ARG A 870 -0.86 6.75 -22.63
C ARG A 870 -2.16 7.02 -21.85
N ALA A 871 -3.21 6.24 -22.11
CA ALA A 871 -4.47 6.27 -21.39
C ALA A 871 -4.71 4.94 -20.65
N ASN A 872 -5.12 4.99 -19.38
CA ASN A 872 -5.45 3.80 -18.59
C ASN A 872 -6.73 4.02 -17.77
N TYR A 873 -7.65 3.06 -17.85
CA TYR A 873 -8.96 3.15 -17.21
C TYR A 873 -9.19 2.01 -16.22
N LEU A 874 -9.55 2.37 -14.99
CA LEU A 874 -10.04 1.44 -13.97
C LEU A 874 -11.51 1.12 -14.25
N ALA A 875 -11.87 -0.16 -14.23
CA ALA A 875 -13.21 -0.63 -14.58
C ALA A 875 -13.58 -1.91 -13.80
N SER A 876 -14.87 -2.23 -13.69
CA SER A 876 -15.28 -3.54 -13.17
C SER A 876 -14.81 -4.67 -14.11
N PRO A 877 -14.55 -5.89 -13.61
CA PRO A 877 -14.24 -7.06 -14.45
C PRO A 877 -15.21 -7.28 -15.63
N LEU A 878 -16.50 -6.95 -15.46
CA LEU A 878 -17.51 -6.99 -16.52
C LEU A 878 -17.19 -5.95 -17.63
N LEU A 879 -16.88 -4.71 -17.24
CA LEU A 879 -16.52 -3.64 -18.17
C LEU A 879 -15.17 -3.90 -18.85
N VAL A 880 -14.20 -4.53 -18.18
CA VAL A 880 -12.92 -4.96 -18.81
C VAL A 880 -13.21 -5.86 -20.03
N ILE A 881 -14.14 -6.81 -19.91
CA ILE A 881 -14.55 -7.68 -21.03
C ILE A 881 -15.34 -6.89 -22.08
N ALA A 882 -16.28 -6.01 -21.67
CA ALA A 882 -17.04 -5.19 -22.60
C ALA A 882 -16.15 -4.31 -23.51
N TYR A 883 -15.13 -3.67 -22.94
CA TYR A 883 -14.15 -2.87 -23.70
C TYR A 883 -13.15 -3.72 -24.50
N ALA A 884 -12.86 -4.96 -24.08
CA ALA A 884 -12.11 -5.90 -24.89
C ALA A 884 -12.89 -6.36 -26.14
N LEU A 885 -14.19 -6.63 -25.99
CA LEU A 885 -15.10 -6.97 -27.09
C LEU A 885 -15.23 -5.80 -28.09
N ALA A 886 -15.44 -4.58 -27.59
CA ALA A 886 -15.53 -3.38 -28.42
C ALA A 886 -14.18 -2.96 -29.05
N GLY A 887 -13.05 -3.38 -28.48
CA GLY A 887 -11.69 -3.05 -28.94
C GLY A 887 -11.29 -1.57 -28.82
N ARG A 888 -12.14 -0.72 -28.24
CA ARG A 888 -11.99 0.75 -28.18
C ARG A 888 -12.75 1.34 -26.99
N VAL A 889 -12.25 2.42 -26.39
CA VAL A 889 -12.94 3.11 -25.28
C VAL A 889 -13.96 4.17 -25.73
N ASP A 890 -13.86 4.63 -26.98
CA ASP A 890 -14.69 5.69 -27.56
C ASP A 890 -16.04 5.19 -28.12
N ILE A 891 -16.69 4.29 -27.39
CA ILE A 891 -17.95 3.63 -27.77
C ILE A 891 -19.11 4.07 -26.86
N ASP A 892 -20.28 4.32 -27.45
CA ASP A 892 -21.54 4.52 -26.74
C ASP A 892 -22.35 3.21 -26.75
N PHE A 893 -22.22 2.40 -25.70
CA PHE A 893 -22.91 1.10 -25.59
C PHE A 893 -24.45 1.15 -25.62
N GLN A 894 -25.08 2.33 -25.57
CA GLN A 894 -26.54 2.46 -25.75
C GLN A 894 -26.93 2.51 -27.24
N LYS A 895 -26.05 3.09 -28.08
CA LYS A 895 -26.31 3.40 -29.49
C LYS A 895 -25.48 2.58 -30.48
N GLU A 896 -24.26 2.20 -30.12
CA GLU A 896 -23.34 1.36 -30.90
C GLU A 896 -23.39 -0.09 -30.37
N PRO A 897 -23.57 -1.11 -31.25
CA PRO A 897 -23.46 -2.50 -30.85
C PRO A 897 -21.99 -2.92 -30.61
N LEU A 898 -21.79 -3.98 -29.82
CA LEU A 898 -20.49 -4.62 -29.63
C LEU A 898 -20.04 -5.41 -30.87
N GLY A 899 -21.01 -5.89 -31.66
CA GLY A 899 -20.79 -6.70 -32.85
C GLY A 899 -22.13 -7.22 -33.38
N HIS A 900 -22.06 -8.24 -34.22
CA HIS A 900 -23.24 -8.93 -34.76
C HIS A 900 -23.17 -10.43 -34.45
N SER A 901 -24.33 -11.06 -34.28
CA SER A 901 -24.46 -12.50 -34.10
C SER A 901 -24.15 -13.29 -35.39
N GLU A 902 -24.12 -14.62 -35.29
CA GLU A 902 -24.05 -15.51 -36.48
C GLU A 902 -25.27 -15.37 -37.41
N SER A 903 -26.41 -14.88 -36.91
CA SER A 903 -27.59 -14.51 -37.70
C SER A 903 -27.53 -13.10 -38.32
N GLY A 904 -26.53 -12.29 -37.94
CA GLY A 904 -26.37 -10.91 -38.39
C GLY A 904 -27.09 -9.85 -37.55
N ASP A 905 -27.72 -10.25 -36.43
CA ASP A 905 -28.42 -9.34 -35.53
C ASP A 905 -27.42 -8.51 -34.69
N ALA A 906 -27.70 -7.22 -34.49
CA ALA A 906 -26.82 -6.32 -33.74
C ALA A 906 -26.89 -6.58 -32.22
N VAL A 907 -25.76 -6.94 -31.60
CA VAL A 907 -25.66 -7.29 -30.18
C VAL A 907 -25.14 -6.11 -29.37
N PHE A 908 -25.93 -5.62 -28.42
CA PHE A 908 -25.56 -4.52 -27.52
C PHE A 908 -25.12 -5.04 -26.14
N LEU A 909 -24.41 -4.21 -25.38
CA LEU A 909 -23.94 -4.57 -24.03
C LEU A 909 -25.09 -4.97 -23.09
N ARG A 910 -26.25 -4.32 -23.22
CA ARG A 910 -27.47 -4.62 -22.43
C ARG A 910 -28.03 -6.03 -22.65
N ASP A 911 -27.77 -6.62 -23.81
CA ASP A 911 -28.31 -7.93 -24.20
C ASP A 911 -27.49 -9.08 -23.58
N ILE A 912 -26.21 -8.82 -23.28
CA ILE A 912 -25.27 -9.79 -22.67
C ILE A 912 -24.96 -9.50 -21.19
N TRP A 913 -25.46 -8.40 -20.61
CA TRP A 913 -25.16 -8.03 -19.22
C TRP A 913 -25.93 -8.94 -18.23
N PRO A 914 -25.25 -9.63 -17.30
CA PRO A 914 -25.91 -10.45 -16.29
C PRO A 914 -26.62 -9.61 -15.23
N GLN A 915 -27.75 -10.11 -14.74
CA GLN A 915 -28.51 -9.40 -13.69
C GLN A 915 -27.91 -9.67 -12.30
N ARG A 916 -28.03 -8.73 -11.37
CA ARG A 916 -27.51 -8.91 -9.99
C ARG A 916 -28.04 -10.18 -9.31
N SER A 917 -29.30 -10.54 -9.53
CA SER A 917 -29.93 -11.77 -9.01
C SER A 917 -29.36 -13.04 -9.64
N GLU A 918 -29.01 -13.01 -10.92
CA GLU A 918 -28.35 -14.10 -11.64
C GLU A 918 -26.95 -14.37 -11.06
N ILE A 919 -26.18 -13.30 -10.85
CA ILE A 919 -24.87 -13.35 -10.18
C ILE A 919 -25.01 -13.92 -8.75
N GLN A 920 -25.95 -13.41 -7.96
CA GLN A 920 -26.12 -13.81 -6.55
C GLN A 920 -26.53 -15.28 -6.40
N ALA A 921 -27.31 -15.84 -7.32
CA ALA A 921 -27.65 -17.26 -7.31
C ALA A 921 -26.40 -18.14 -7.55
N VAL A 922 -25.63 -17.82 -8.59
CA VAL A 922 -24.38 -18.53 -8.96
C VAL A 922 -23.32 -18.39 -7.84
N GLU A 923 -23.26 -17.25 -7.16
CA GLU A 923 -22.38 -17.03 -6.02
C GLU A 923 -22.77 -17.88 -4.79
N GLN A 924 -24.06 -17.95 -4.46
CA GLN A 924 -24.57 -18.77 -3.36
C GLN A 924 -24.42 -20.28 -3.61
N GLU A 925 -24.53 -20.73 -4.86
CA GLU A 925 -24.39 -22.14 -5.23
C GLU A 925 -22.92 -22.60 -5.22
N HIS A 926 -21.99 -21.79 -5.76
CA HIS A 926 -20.63 -22.25 -6.04
C HIS A 926 -19.52 -21.71 -5.12
N VAL A 927 -19.74 -20.67 -4.30
CA VAL A 927 -18.70 -20.11 -3.41
C VAL A 927 -18.81 -20.72 -2.01
N ILE A 928 -18.36 -21.97 -1.89
CA ILE A 928 -18.60 -22.84 -0.73
C ILE A 928 -17.34 -23.12 0.13
N PRO A 929 -17.47 -23.36 1.46
CA PRO A 929 -16.33 -23.47 2.38
C PRO A 929 -15.27 -24.52 2.04
N VAL A 930 -15.66 -25.62 1.39
CA VAL A 930 -14.72 -26.69 1.01
C VAL A 930 -13.63 -26.19 0.06
N MET A 931 -13.92 -25.21 -0.83
CA MET A 931 -12.91 -24.64 -1.73
C MET A 931 -11.83 -23.87 -0.96
N PHE A 932 -12.21 -23.09 0.06
CA PHE A 932 -11.27 -22.42 0.94
C PHE A 932 -10.42 -23.45 1.70
N LYS A 933 -11.05 -24.51 2.22
CA LYS A 933 -10.33 -25.61 2.91
C LYS A 933 -9.30 -26.28 1.99
N GLU A 934 -9.68 -26.61 0.76
CA GLU A 934 -8.79 -27.26 -0.21
C GLU A 934 -7.58 -26.38 -0.55
N VAL A 935 -7.83 -25.13 -0.99
CA VAL A 935 -6.78 -24.18 -1.38
C VAL A 935 -5.84 -23.87 -0.21
N TYR A 936 -6.40 -23.51 0.96
CA TYR A 936 -5.59 -23.06 2.09
C TYR A 936 -4.97 -24.19 2.92
N SER A 937 -5.44 -25.44 2.80
CA SER A 937 -4.74 -26.60 3.41
C SER A 937 -3.32 -26.82 2.88
N ARG A 938 -2.98 -26.28 1.70
CA ARG A 938 -1.68 -26.47 1.04
C ARG A 938 -0.82 -25.21 0.99
N ILE A 939 -1.34 -24.04 1.41
CA ILE A 939 -0.70 -22.75 1.12
C ILE A 939 0.73 -22.64 1.68
N THR A 940 0.95 -23.06 2.92
CA THR A 940 2.28 -23.04 3.55
C THR A 940 3.21 -24.13 3.02
N THR A 941 2.67 -25.21 2.45
CA THR A 941 3.47 -26.26 1.81
C THR A 941 3.92 -25.87 0.40
N GLY A 942 3.23 -24.95 -0.26
CA GLY A 942 3.61 -24.41 -1.56
C GLY A 942 3.66 -25.42 -2.72
N ASN A 943 4.26 -24.97 -3.82
CA ASN A 943 4.38 -25.77 -5.04
C ASN A 943 5.69 -26.60 -5.08
N VAL A 944 5.75 -27.56 -6.01
CA VAL A 944 6.90 -28.48 -6.16
C VAL A 944 8.22 -27.76 -6.45
N ARG A 945 8.20 -26.58 -7.09
CA ARG A 945 9.41 -25.79 -7.37
C ARG A 945 9.93 -25.12 -6.09
N TRP A 946 9.05 -24.51 -5.30
CA TRP A 946 9.38 -23.94 -3.98
C TRP A 946 9.99 -24.98 -3.04
N ASN A 947 9.40 -26.18 -2.97
CA ASN A 947 9.90 -27.24 -2.10
C ASN A 947 11.28 -27.75 -2.52
N LYS A 948 11.58 -27.78 -3.82
CA LYS A 948 12.91 -28.13 -4.38
C LYS A 948 13.99 -27.06 -4.20
N LEU A 949 13.67 -25.84 -3.76
CA LEU A 949 14.70 -24.82 -3.50
C LEU A 949 15.57 -25.25 -2.30
N GLU A 950 16.87 -25.41 -2.53
CA GLU A 950 17.85 -25.64 -1.46
C GLU A 950 18.23 -24.29 -0.84
N ALA A 951 17.78 -24.06 0.39
CA ALA A 951 18.15 -22.88 1.19
C ALA A 951 19.35 -23.19 2.09
N PRO A 952 20.27 -22.23 2.32
CA PRO A 952 21.40 -22.44 3.21
C PRO A 952 20.94 -22.69 4.66
N GLU A 953 21.57 -23.63 5.35
CA GLU A 953 21.34 -23.83 6.79
C GLU A 953 22.14 -22.83 7.62
N GLY A 954 21.51 -22.21 8.62
CA GLY A 954 22.19 -21.39 9.62
C GLY A 954 21.48 -20.07 9.96
N MET A 955 21.87 -19.49 11.10
CA MET A 955 21.27 -18.28 11.67
C MET A 955 21.75 -16.97 11.00
N LEU A 956 22.93 -16.99 10.39
CA LEU A 956 23.53 -15.88 9.65
C LEU A 956 23.50 -16.21 8.16
N TYR A 957 23.28 -15.21 7.31
CA TYR A 957 23.17 -15.46 5.87
C TYR A 957 24.57 -15.56 5.21
N PRO A 958 24.87 -16.62 4.43
CA PRO A 958 26.13 -16.72 3.69
C PRO A 958 26.11 -15.85 2.42
N TRP A 959 26.40 -14.55 2.57
CA TRP A 959 26.43 -13.58 1.47
C TRP A 959 27.38 -13.99 0.32
N ASP A 960 26.90 -14.08 -0.92
CA ASP A 960 27.75 -14.26 -2.10
C ASP A 960 28.16 -12.92 -2.74
N SER A 961 29.46 -12.65 -2.76
CA SER A 961 30.11 -11.56 -3.50
C SER A 961 29.75 -11.44 -5.00
N LYS A 962 29.34 -12.55 -5.63
CA LYS A 962 28.90 -12.61 -7.03
C LYS A 962 27.44 -12.27 -7.23
N SER A 963 26.64 -12.26 -6.16
CA SER A 963 25.21 -11.99 -6.22
C SER A 963 24.91 -10.69 -6.97
N THR A 964 23.80 -10.69 -7.70
CA THR A 964 23.21 -9.48 -8.25
C THR A 964 21.82 -9.19 -7.66
N TYR A 965 21.32 -10.02 -6.74
CA TYR A 965 20.01 -9.84 -6.07
C TYR A 965 20.10 -9.57 -4.56
N ILE A 966 21.05 -10.19 -3.85
CA ILE A 966 21.15 -10.20 -2.38
C ILE A 966 22.58 -9.83 -1.97
N LYS A 967 22.77 -8.63 -1.41
CA LYS A 967 24.06 -8.09 -0.96
C LYS A 967 23.95 -7.58 0.47
N ARG A 968 24.99 -7.76 1.29
CA ARG A 968 25.11 -7.14 2.62
C ARG A 968 25.14 -5.61 2.43
N PRO A 969 24.15 -4.86 2.94
CA PRO A 969 24.12 -3.40 2.82
C PRO A 969 25.17 -2.77 3.75
N PRO A 970 25.71 -1.59 3.41
CA PRO A 970 26.79 -0.96 4.18
C PRO A 970 26.30 -0.18 5.41
N PHE A 971 25.01 -0.27 5.77
CA PHE A 971 24.36 0.58 6.79
C PHE A 971 25.03 0.53 8.17
N PHE A 972 25.72 -0.57 8.49
CA PHE A 972 26.31 -0.81 9.81
C PHE A 972 27.86 -0.88 9.80
N ASP A 973 28.52 -0.70 8.64
CA ASP A 973 29.97 -0.95 8.48
C ASP A 973 30.88 -0.05 9.34
N SER A 974 30.38 1.13 9.75
CA SER A 974 31.08 2.09 10.62
C SER A 974 30.53 2.14 12.05
N MET A 975 29.60 1.24 12.39
CA MET A 975 28.84 1.30 13.65
C MET A 975 29.69 0.98 14.89
N LYS A 976 29.42 1.70 15.98
CA LYS A 976 30.04 1.51 17.30
C LYS A 976 28.97 1.37 18.38
N LYS A 977 29.35 0.84 19.55
CA LYS A 977 28.45 0.71 20.71
C LYS A 977 28.04 2.08 21.22
N GLU A 978 29.01 2.97 21.34
CA GLU A 978 28.85 4.37 21.70
C GLU A 978 28.01 5.10 20.63
N LEU A 979 27.32 6.17 21.05
CA LEU A 979 26.64 7.07 20.12
C LEU A 979 27.66 7.96 19.39
N PRO A 980 27.42 8.29 18.10
CA PRO A 980 28.20 9.33 17.44
C PRO A 980 27.86 10.70 18.05
N PRO A 981 28.80 11.67 18.03
CA PRO A 981 28.47 13.07 18.30
C PRO A 981 27.53 13.60 17.20
N ILE A 982 26.75 14.63 17.54
CA ILE A 982 25.98 15.41 16.57
C ILE A 982 26.92 16.40 15.90
N GLU A 983 26.94 16.43 14.57
CA GLU A 983 27.83 17.30 13.78
C GLU A 983 27.02 18.18 12.82
N SER A 984 27.18 19.51 12.90
CA SER A 984 26.65 20.45 11.90
C SER A 984 27.08 20.06 10.48
N ILE A 985 26.15 20.13 9.53
CA ILE A 985 26.46 19.92 8.10
C ILE A 985 27.15 21.19 7.59
N LYS A 986 28.32 21.09 6.96
CA LYS A 986 29.12 22.24 6.51
C LYS A 986 29.40 22.18 5.01
N ASN A 987 29.22 23.31 4.33
CA ASN A 987 29.51 23.50 2.91
C ASN A 987 28.91 22.42 2.00
N ALA A 988 27.67 21.99 2.27
CA ALA A 988 27.00 20.96 1.49
C ALA A 988 26.48 21.50 0.15
N HIS A 989 26.60 20.70 -0.91
CA HIS A 989 26.07 21.04 -2.22
C HIS A 989 24.65 20.52 -2.42
N VAL A 990 23.85 21.23 -3.22
CA VAL A 990 22.52 20.75 -3.62
C VAL A 990 22.67 19.70 -4.71
N LEU A 991 22.32 18.45 -4.41
CA LEU A 991 22.31 17.36 -5.39
C LEU A 991 21.13 17.49 -6.36
N LEU A 992 19.98 17.98 -5.87
CA LEU A 992 18.74 18.16 -6.62
C LEU A 992 17.96 19.37 -6.12
N LYS A 993 17.43 20.19 -7.04
CA LYS A 993 16.40 21.20 -6.75
C LYS A 993 15.11 20.80 -7.45
N LEU A 994 14.07 20.42 -6.70
CA LEU A 994 12.86 19.80 -7.23
C LEU A 994 11.64 20.73 -7.13
N GLY A 995 10.53 20.30 -7.73
CA GLY A 995 9.21 20.95 -7.62
C GLY A 995 8.31 20.33 -6.56
N ASP A 996 7.00 20.54 -6.72
CA ASP A 996 5.94 19.96 -5.89
C ASP A 996 5.64 18.48 -6.24
N SER A 997 4.98 17.79 -5.30
CA SER A 997 4.41 16.45 -5.44
C SER A 997 5.39 15.40 -6.00
N VAL A 998 6.66 15.48 -5.60
CA VAL A 998 7.70 14.51 -5.96
C VAL A 998 7.38 13.16 -5.33
N THR A 999 6.77 12.27 -6.10
CA THR A 999 6.37 10.96 -5.57
C THR A 999 7.55 10.03 -5.32
N THR A 1000 7.37 9.02 -4.47
CA THR A 1000 8.36 7.94 -4.24
C THR A 1000 8.68 7.11 -5.48
N ASP A 1001 7.86 7.16 -6.54
CA ASP A 1001 8.19 6.60 -7.85
C ASP A 1001 9.29 7.40 -8.58
N HIS A 1002 9.41 8.72 -8.33
CA HIS A 1002 10.53 9.52 -8.83
C HIS A 1002 11.81 9.28 -8.02
N ILE A 1003 11.68 9.19 -6.68
CA ILE A 1003 12.81 8.97 -5.77
C ILE A 1003 13.36 7.54 -5.92
N SER A 1004 12.49 6.54 -5.98
CA SER A 1004 12.84 5.12 -6.02
C SER A 1004 11.93 4.36 -7.00
N PRO A 1005 12.22 4.40 -8.32
CA PRO A 1005 11.47 3.65 -9.33
C PRO A 1005 11.51 2.14 -9.08
N ALA A 1006 10.42 1.44 -9.43
CA ALA A 1006 10.29 -0.01 -9.22
C ALA A 1006 10.21 -0.84 -10.52
N GLY A 1007 10.00 -0.20 -11.68
CA GLY A 1007 9.84 -0.86 -12.98
C GLY A 1007 11.15 -1.31 -13.64
N SER A 1008 11.11 -1.51 -14.96
CA SER A 1008 12.24 -1.95 -15.78
C SER A 1008 13.43 -1.00 -15.71
N ILE A 1009 14.66 -1.56 -15.74
CA ILE A 1009 15.90 -0.78 -15.70
C ILE A 1009 16.23 -0.26 -17.11
N ALA A 1010 16.28 1.07 -17.28
CA ALA A 1010 16.57 1.71 -18.56
C ALA A 1010 18.02 1.40 -19.03
N ARG A 1011 18.19 1.05 -20.31
CA ARG A 1011 19.45 0.49 -20.86
C ARG A 1011 20.68 1.41 -20.73
N ASN A 1012 20.47 2.72 -20.64
CA ASN A 1012 21.51 3.74 -20.51
C ASN A 1012 21.82 4.12 -19.05
N SER A 1013 21.06 3.64 -18.05
CA SER A 1013 21.16 4.09 -16.65
C SER A 1013 22.43 3.61 -15.92
N PRO A 1014 22.79 4.22 -14.78
CA PRO A 1014 23.90 3.74 -13.93
C PRO A 1014 23.72 2.29 -13.50
N ALA A 1015 22.48 1.88 -13.22
CA ALA A 1015 22.16 0.50 -12.84
C ALA A 1015 22.37 -0.48 -14.01
N ALA A 1016 22.02 -0.10 -15.25
CA ALA A 1016 22.33 -0.90 -16.43
C ALA A 1016 23.83 -1.02 -16.67
N ARG A 1017 24.60 0.08 -16.52
CA ARG A 1017 26.08 0.06 -16.60
C ARG A 1017 26.68 -0.92 -15.57
N TYR A 1018 26.18 -0.90 -14.33
CA TYR A 1018 26.61 -1.82 -13.28
C TYR A 1018 26.26 -3.29 -13.59
N LEU A 1019 25.02 -3.59 -13.98
CA LEU A 1019 24.59 -4.96 -14.28
C LEU A 1019 25.31 -5.53 -15.52
N ALA A 1020 25.56 -4.70 -16.54
CA ALA A 1020 26.38 -5.09 -17.70
C ALA A 1020 27.85 -5.36 -17.31
N SER A 1021 28.43 -4.59 -16.39
CA SER A 1021 29.79 -4.87 -15.86
C SER A 1021 29.88 -6.17 -15.05
N ARG A 1022 28.74 -6.66 -14.54
CA ARG A 1022 28.59 -7.99 -13.91
C ARG A 1022 28.29 -9.11 -14.92
N GLY A 1023 28.24 -8.81 -16.22
CA GLY A 1023 28.04 -9.78 -17.30
C GLY A 1023 26.59 -10.04 -17.71
N LEU A 1024 25.62 -9.28 -17.19
CA LEU A 1024 24.20 -9.47 -17.51
C LEU A 1024 23.78 -8.73 -18.77
N THR A 1025 22.91 -9.33 -19.58
CA THR A 1025 22.27 -8.69 -20.73
C THR A 1025 21.03 -7.88 -20.32
N PRO A 1026 20.53 -6.94 -21.16
CA PRO A 1026 19.32 -6.18 -20.85
C PRO A 1026 18.04 -7.00 -20.61
N ARG A 1027 17.98 -8.28 -21.04
CA ARG A 1027 16.86 -9.20 -20.75
C ARG A 1027 16.92 -9.73 -19.31
N GLU A 1028 18.11 -9.79 -18.73
CA GLU A 1028 18.38 -10.35 -17.39
C GLU A 1028 18.44 -9.27 -16.30
N PHE A 1029 18.41 -7.99 -16.67
CA PHE A 1029 18.37 -6.88 -15.70
C PHE A 1029 17.19 -7.01 -14.71
N ASN A 1030 16.04 -7.52 -15.18
CA ASN A 1030 14.78 -7.58 -14.43
C ASN A 1030 14.33 -6.15 -13.99
N SER A 1031 13.41 -6.04 -13.03
CA SER A 1031 12.92 -4.74 -12.51
C SER A 1031 13.74 -4.24 -11.33
N TYR A 1032 13.75 -2.92 -11.08
CA TYR A 1032 14.30 -2.36 -9.85
C TYR A 1032 13.64 -2.97 -8.60
N GLY A 1033 12.32 -3.24 -8.64
CA GLY A 1033 11.61 -3.93 -7.55
C GLY A 1033 12.21 -5.29 -7.19
N SER A 1034 12.61 -6.08 -8.19
CA SER A 1034 13.29 -7.38 -7.97
C SER A 1034 14.69 -7.23 -7.36
N ARG A 1035 15.38 -6.10 -7.59
CA ARG A 1035 16.78 -5.84 -7.21
C ARG A 1035 16.94 -5.23 -5.81
N ARG A 1036 15.86 -5.08 -5.04
CA ARG A 1036 15.84 -4.40 -3.73
C ARG A 1036 16.67 -5.04 -2.61
N GLY A 1037 17.12 -6.28 -2.75
CA GLY A 1037 18.12 -6.87 -1.87
C GLY A 1037 19.57 -6.48 -2.18
N ASN A 1038 19.79 -5.62 -3.20
CA ASN A 1038 21.12 -5.22 -3.65
C ASN A 1038 21.26 -3.69 -3.67
N ASP A 1039 21.84 -3.15 -2.61
CA ASP A 1039 22.07 -1.71 -2.42
C ASP A 1039 22.83 -1.05 -3.58
N ALA A 1040 23.77 -1.76 -4.20
CA ALA A 1040 24.57 -1.23 -5.30
C ALA A 1040 23.73 -0.95 -6.57
N VAL A 1041 22.63 -1.69 -6.77
CA VAL A 1041 21.66 -1.45 -7.85
C VAL A 1041 20.63 -0.40 -7.46
N MET A 1042 20.17 -0.41 -6.20
CA MET A 1042 19.13 0.51 -5.74
C MET A 1042 19.62 1.95 -5.55
N ALA A 1043 20.85 2.17 -5.06
CA ALA A 1043 21.48 3.48 -5.07
C ALA A 1043 21.59 4.03 -6.51
N ARG A 1044 22.02 3.18 -7.45
CA ARG A 1044 22.08 3.49 -8.90
C ARG A 1044 20.71 3.69 -9.57
N GLY A 1045 19.64 3.23 -8.95
CA GLY A 1045 18.25 3.49 -9.34
C GLY A 1045 17.63 4.70 -8.65
N THR A 1046 18.27 5.26 -7.62
CA THR A 1046 17.72 6.37 -6.84
C THR A 1046 17.74 7.64 -7.70
N PHE A 1047 16.59 8.32 -7.77
CA PHE A 1047 16.30 9.40 -8.72
C PHE A 1047 16.45 9.05 -10.21
N ALA A 1048 16.62 7.77 -10.58
CA ALA A 1048 16.79 7.32 -11.96
C ALA A 1048 15.48 7.24 -12.77
N ASN A 1049 14.43 7.99 -12.38
CA ASN A 1049 13.16 8.03 -13.08
C ASN A 1049 13.24 8.99 -14.28
N ILE A 1050 12.92 8.50 -15.48
CA ILE A 1050 12.95 9.27 -16.74
C ILE A 1050 12.01 10.49 -16.78
N ARG A 1051 11.07 10.60 -15.83
CA ARG A 1051 10.14 11.73 -15.68
C ARG A 1051 10.48 12.68 -14.53
N LEU A 1052 11.60 12.49 -13.83
CA LEU A 1052 12.06 13.43 -12.81
C LEU A 1052 12.20 14.83 -13.43
N ILE A 1053 11.80 15.88 -12.68
CA ILE A 1053 11.95 17.28 -13.09
C ILE A 1053 12.89 17.96 -12.10
N ASN A 1054 14.13 18.18 -12.52
CA ASN A 1054 15.16 18.87 -11.74
C ASN A 1054 15.30 20.31 -12.24
N LYS A 1055 14.94 21.28 -11.38
CA LYS A 1055 15.04 22.73 -11.65
C LYS A 1055 16.48 23.17 -11.97
N LEU A 1056 17.50 22.41 -11.58
CA LEU A 1056 18.91 22.68 -11.94
C LEU A 1056 19.19 22.48 -13.45
N VAL A 1057 18.51 21.53 -14.09
CA VAL A 1057 18.76 21.13 -15.50
C VAL A 1057 17.69 21.70 -16.45
N GLY A 1058 16.50 22.00 -15.95
CA GLY A 1058 15.42 22.64 -16.74
C GLY A 1058 14.70 21.74 -17.75
N LYS A 1059 15.04 20.45 -17.78
CA LYS A 1059 14.38 19.41 -18.61
C LYS A 1059 14.00 18.21 -17.76
N SER A 1060 13.11 17.36 -18.28
CA SER A 1060 12.76 16.11 -17.60
C SER A 1060 13.78 15.00 -17.91
N GLY A 1061 14.18 14.24 -16.89
CA GLY A 1061 15.16 13.16 -17.00
C GLY A 1061 15.89 12.89 -15.67
N PRO A 1062 16.63 11.77 -15.56
CA PRO A 1062 17.30 11.31 -14.34
C PRO A 1062 18.65 12.03 -14.09
N TYR A 1063 18.70 13.35 -14.33
CA TYR A 1063 19.94 14.11 -14.46
C TYR A 1063 20.06 15.23 -13.41
N THR A 1064 21.30 15.60 -13.08
CA THR A 1064 21.63 16.79 -12.30
C THR A 1064 22.95 17.43 -12.76
N ILE A 1065 23.27 18.60 -12.21
CA ILE A 1065 24.54 19.30 -12.48
C ILE A 1065 25.48 19.07 -11.29
N HIS A 1066 26.69 18.57 -11.56
CA HIS A 1066 27.76 18.54 -10.57
C HIS A 1066 28.38 19.94 -10.46
N ILE A 1067 27.89 20.72 -9.48
CA ILE A 1067 28.08 22.18 -9.38
C ILE A 1067 29.55 22.64 -9.45
N PRO A 1068 30.54 21.99 -8.79
CA PRO A 1068 31.95 22.37 -8.91
C PRO A 1068 32.52 22.31 -10.34
N SER A 1069 31.92 21.48 -11.20
CA SER A 1069 32.38 21.24 -12.58
C SER A 1069 31.49 21.84 -13.67
N GLY A 1070 30.21 22.11 -13.36
CA GLY A 1070 29.19 22.48 -14.33
C GLY A 1070 28.72 21.34 -15.26
N GLU A 1071 29.19 20.10 -15.05
CA GLU A 1071 28.87 18.93 -15.88
C GLU A 1071 27.48 18.37 -15.57
N GLU A 1072 26.70 18.04 -16.61
CA GLU A 1072 25.42 17.34 -16.47
C GLU A 1072 25.65 15.83 -16.44
N LEU A 1073 25.19 15.16 -15.38
CA LEU A 1073 25.41 13.74 -15.11
C LEU A 1073 24.11 13.05 -14.69
N ASP A 1074 24.07 11.71 -14.77
CA ASP A 1074 23.09 10.90 -14.03
C ASP A 1074 23.21 11.23 -12.52
N VAL A 1075 22.09 11.29 -11.79
CA VAL A 1075 22.09 11.71 -10.36
C VAL A 1075 23.02 10.85 -9.49
N PHE A 1076 23.10 9.55 -9.76
CA PHE A 1076 24.03 8.65 -9.06
C PHE A 1076 25.49 9.03 -9.32
N ASP A 1077 25.90 9.25 -10.57
CA ASP A 1077 27.28 9.55 -10.94
C ASP A 1077 27.72 10.92 -10.35
N ALA A 1078 26.81 11.89 -10.28
CA ALA A 1078 27.05 13.16 -9.57
C ALA A 1078 27.25 12.96 -8.06
N ALA A 1079 26.46 12.08 -7.43
CA ALA A 1079 26.57 11.78 -6.00
C ALA A 1079 27.84 11.00 -5.64
N GLU A 1080 28.26 10.03 -6.46
CA GLU A 1080 29.55 9.35 -6.32
C GLU A 1080 30.70 10.38 -6.35
N ARG A 1081 30.64 11.33 -7.30
CA ARG A 1081 31.66 12.37 -7.46
C ARG A 1081 31.73 13.34 -6.28
N TYR A 1082 30.59 13.84 -5.80
CA TYR A 1082 30.58 14.64 -4.56
C TYR A 1082 31.19 13.87 -3.37
N ARG A 1083 30.93 12.56 -3.27
CA ARG A 1083 31.49 11.71 -2.21
C ARG A 1083 33.00 11.48 -2.38
N GLU A 1084 33.50 11.35 -3.61
CA GLU A 1084 34.95 11.28 -3.90
C GLU A 1084 35.67 12.61 -3.62
N GLU A 1085 35.02 13.74 -3.92
CA GLU A 1085 35.52 15.09 -3.62
C GLU A 1085 35.34 15.48 -2.13
N GLY A 1086 34.68 14.64 -1.32
CA GLY A 1086 34.49 14.82 0.12
C GLY A 1086 33.38 15.80 0.52
N HIS A 1087 32.52 16.17 -0.42
CA HIS A 1087 31.44 17.14 -0.22
C HIS A 1087 30.15 16.45 0.29
N PRO A 1088 29.57 16.89 1.43
CA PRO A 1088 28.23 16.46 1.82
C PRO A 1088 27.19 17.05 0.87
N VAL A 1089 26.03 16.38 0.74
CA VAL A 1089 24.96 16.84 -0.15
C VAL A 1089 23.60 16.94 0.54
N VAL A 1090 22.77 17.84 0.01
CA VAL A 1090 21.38 18.10 0.44
C VAL A 1090 20.44 18.12 -0.78
N ILE A 1091 19.14 18.03 -0.53
CA ILE A 1091 18.08 18.15 -1.55
C ILE A 1091 17.16 19.31 -1.20
N LEU A 1092 16.77 20.11 -2.21
CA LEU A 1092 15.72 21.11 -2.09
C LEU A 1092 14.46 20.60 -2.83
N ALA A 1093 13.28 20.73 -2.22
CA ALA A 1093 11.99 20.32 -2.80
C ALA A 1093 10.87 21.32 -2.52
N GLY A 1094 9.77 21.22 -3.28
CA GLY A 1094 8.52 21.95 -3.02
C GLY A 1094 7.63 21.24 -2.00
N LYS A 1095 6.33 21.24 -2.25
CA LYS A 1095 5.28 20.65 -1.40
C LYS A 1095 5.12 19.15 -1.65
N GLU A 1096 4.52 18.44 -0.70
CA GLU A 1096 4.17 17.01 -0.81
C GLU A 1096 5.35 16.09 -1.21
N TYR A 1097 6.57 16.42 -0.76
CA TYR A 1097 7.77 15.65 -1.06
C TYR A 1097 7.67 14.24 -0.47
N GLY A 1098 7.87 13.22 -1.32
CA GLY A 1098 7.77 11.81 -0.94
C GLY A 1098 6.38 11.19 -1.04
N SER A 1099 5.45 11.81 -1.77
CA SER A 1099 4.07 11.31 -1.90
C SER A 1099 3.96 9.91 -2.57
N GLY A 1100 2.93 9.14 -2.22
CA GLY A 1100 2.56 7.90 -2.94
C GLY A 1100 2.89 6.59 -2.22
N SER A 1101 3.70 5.72 -2.86
CA SER A 1101 3.92 4.35 -2.35
C SER A 1101 4.93 4.33 -1.20
N SER A 1102 4.69 3.55 -0.15
CA SER A 1102 5.53 3.48 1.06
C SER A 1102 6.85 2.68 0.86
N ARG A 1103 7.75 3.23 0.04
CA ARG A 1103 9.03 2.59 -0.35
C ARG A 1103 10.16 3.01 0.59
N ASP A 1104 10.69 2.06 1.35
CA ASP A 1104 11.89 2.18 2.17
C ASP A 1104 13.11 2.69 1.37
N TRP A 1105 13.25 2.21 0.13
CA TRP A 1105 14.29 2.65 -0.80
C TRP A 1105 14.18 4.12 -1.25
N ALA A 1106 13.08 4.82 -0.95
CA ALA A 1106 13.02 6.28 -1.09
C ALA A 1106 13.82 7.01 0.01
N ALA A 1107 14.20 6.35 1.12
CA ALA A 1107 15.12 6.89 2.14
C ALA A 1107 16.47 6.14 2.15
N LYS A 1108 16.47 4.80 2.07
CA LYS A 1108 17.70 3.98 1.95
C LYS A 1108 18.52 4.37 0.71
N GLY A 1109 17.86 4.80 -0.37
CA GLY A 1109 18.49 5.31 -1.59
C GLY A 1109 19.26 6.62 -1.38
N PRO A 1110 18.60 7.75 -1.04
CA PRO A 1110 19.26 9.03 -0.80
C PRO A 1110 20.36 8.98 0.29
N PHE A 1111 20.19 8.14 1.32
CA PHE A 1111 21.23 7.87 2.32
C PHE A 1111 22.54 7.38 1.67
N LEU A 1112 22.46 6.40 0.76
CA LEU A 1112 23.63 5.88 0.03
C LEU A 1112 24.17 6.85 -1.04
N LEU A 1113 23.38 7.82 -1.47
CA LEU A 1113 23.86 8.98 -2.26
C LEU A 1113 24.55 10.06 -1.39
N GLY A 1114 24.67 9.84 -0.08
CA GLY A 1114 25.32 10.79 0.84
C GLY A 1114 24.46 11.98 1.26
N VAL A 1115 23.14 11.93 1.01
CA VAL A 1115 22.21 13.02 1.39
C VAL A 1115 22.10 13.09 2.91
N ARG A 1116 22.53 14.22 3.49
CA ARG A 1116 22.51 14.46 4.95
C ARG A 1116 21.23 15.14 5.42
N ALA A 1117 20.65 16.00 4.60
CA ALA A 1117 19.38 16.67 4.87
C ALA A 1117 18.55 16.88 3.59
N VAL A 1118 17.24 17.00 3.78
CA VAL A 1118 16.30 17.49 2.76
C VAL A 1118 15.68 18.77 3.30
N ILE A 1119 15.48 19.78 2.46
CA ILE A 1119 14.75 21.01 2.78
C ILE A 1119 13.57 21.11 1.83
N ALA A 1120 12.34 21.06 2.36
CA ALA A 1120 11.10 21.04 1.57
C ALA A 1120 10.08 22.06 2.09
N GLU A 1121 9.08 22.39 1.29
CA GLU A 1121 7.92 23.18 1.76
C GLU A 1121 6.99 22.30 2.61
N SER A 1122 6.81 21.03 2.21
CA SER A 1122 6.11 20.02 3.03
C SER A 1122 6.45 18.59 2.62
N TYR A 1123 6.28 17.65 3.56
CA TYR A 1123 6.52 16.22 3.37
C TYR A 1123 5.22 15.42 3.41
N GLU A 1124 5.18 14.27 2.75
CA GLU A 1124 4.26 13.20 3.10
C GLU A 1124 4.73 12.51 4.41
N ARG A 1125 3.79 12.11 5.28
CA ARG A 1125 4.07 11.55 6.63
C ARG A 1125 4.97 10.33 6.58
N ILE A 1126 4.61 9.31 5.81
CA ILE A 1126 5.37 8.05 5.74
C ILE A 1126 6.77 8.35 5.22
N HIS A 1127 6.93 9.17 4.17
CA HIS A 1127 8.25 9.52 3.68
C HIS A 1127 9.10 10.27 4.73
N ARG A 1128 8.52 11.24 5.46
CA ARG A 1128 9.21 11.97 6.54
C ARG A 1128 9.81 11.01 7.58
N SER A 1129 9.02 10.10 8.12
CA SER A 1129 9.49 9.14 9.13
C SER A 1129 10.48 8.11 8.55
N ASN A 1130 10.43 7.77 7.25
CA ASN A 1130 11.47 6.95 6.61
C ASN A 1130 12.82 7.70 6.49
N LEU A 1131 12.82 9.02 6.25
CA LEU A 1131 14.06 9.83 6.25
C LEU A 1131 14.71 9.83 7.64
N VAL A 1132 13.92 10.10 8.69
CA VAL A 1132 14.39 10.02 10.09
C VAL A 1132 14.89 8.62 10.45
N GLY A 1133 14.18 7.57 10.01
CA GLY A 1133 14.58 6.18 10.21
C GLY A 1133 15.95 5.83 9.62
N MET A 1134 16.39 6.53 8.58
CA MET A 1134 17.73 6.43 7.99
C MET A 1134 18.73 7.49 8.48
N GLY A 1135 18.37 8.32 9.46
CA GLY A 1135 19.24 9.39 9.96
C GLY A 1135 19.43 10.56 9.00
N ILE A 1136 18.60 10.68 7.95
CA ILE A 1136 18.54 11.88 7.10
C ILE A 1136 17.66 12.91 7.82
N ILE A 1137 18.12 14.16 7.90
CA ILE A 1137 17.36 15.23 8.55
C ILE A 1137 16.25 15.76 7.62
N PRO A 1138 14.96 15.62 7.96
CA PRO A 1138 13.91 16.36 7.27
C PRO A 1138 13.88 17.79 7.84
N MET A 1139 14.07 18.77 6.97
CA MET A 1139 13.96 20.19 7.29
C MET A 1139 12.83 20.82 6.48
N GLN A 1140 12.13 21.78 7.06
CA GLN A 1140 11.05 22.50 6.38
C GLN A 1140 11.33 24.01 6.37
N PHE A 1141 11.01 24.68 5.27
CA PHE A 1141 10.96 26.14 5.24
C PHE A 1141 9.92 26.68 6.24
N LEU A 1142 10.07 27.93 6.69
CA LEU A 1142 9.05 28.61 7.50
C LEU A 1142 7.76 28.84 6.69
N GLU A 1143 6.65 29.13 7.37
CA GLU A 1143 5.36 29.31 6.71
C GLU A 1143 5.38 30.51 5.74
N GLY A 1144 5.16 30.23 4.45
CA GLY A 1144 5.23 31.22 3.36
C GLY A 1144 6.60 31.34 2.69
N GLU A 1145 7.65 30.71 3.23
CA GLU A 1145 8.98 30.65 2.62
C GLU A 1145 9.14 29.45 1.67
N THR A 1146 9.93 29.64 0.63
CA THR A 1146 10.24 28.64 -0.41
C THR A 1146 11.65 28.88 -0.95
N ALA A 1147 12.22 27.89 -1.65
CA ALA A 1147 13.49 28.09 -2.35
C ALA A 1147 13.44 29.17 -3.44
N GLU A 1148 12.26 29.50 -3.96
CA GLU A 1148 12.08 30.59 -4.94
C GLU A 1148 11.93 31.97 -4.25
N SER A 1149 11.21 32.08 -3.13
CA SER A 1149 11.01 33.36 -2.42
C SER A 1149 12.25 33.83 -1.65
N LEU A 1150 13.12 32.90 -1.26
CA LEU A 1150 14.44 33.19 -0.67
C LEU A 1150 15.54 33.41 -1.73
N GLU A 1151 15.17 33.43 -3.02
CA GLU A 1151 16.08 33.55 -4.18
C GLU A 1151 17.19 32.48 -4.22
N ILE A 1152 16.94 31.28 -3.68
CA ILE A 1152 17.92 30.20 -3.60
C ILE A 1152 18.05 29.53 -4.97
N SER A 1153 19.21 29.65 -5.62
CA SER A 1153 19.44 29.09 -6.95
C SER A 1153 19.67 27.57 -6.94
N GLY A 1154 20.22 27.04 -5.85
CA GLY A 1154 20.72 25.67 -5.74
C GLY A 1154 22.17 25.51 -6.22
N LYS A 1155 22.92 26.61 -6.32
CA LYS A 1155 24.37 26.64 -6.65
C LYS A 1155 25.23 27.08 -5.46
N GLU A 1156 24.60 27.60 -4.42
CA GLU A 1156 25.18 27.96 -3.14
C GLU A 1156 25.61 26.69 -2.38
N THR A 1157 26.60 26.80 -1.47
CA THR A 1157 26.86 25.73 -0.49
C THR A 1157 26.18 26.05 0.85
N PHE A 1158 25.63 25.03 1.48
CA PHE A 1158 24.75 25.12 2.64
C PHE A 1158 25.49 24.66 3.90
N THR A 1159 25.47 25.49 4.96
CA THR A 1159 25.89 25.10 6.30
C THR A 1159 24.67 25.14 7.23
N ILE A 1160 24.40 24.03 7.91
CA ILE A 1160 23.24 23.81 8.79
C ILE A 1160 23.79 23.51 10.17
N ASP A 1161 23.56 24.40 11.12
CA ASP A 1161 24.07 24.23 12.48
C ASP A 1161 23.09 23.46 13.38
N LEU A 1162 23.60 22.40 14.02
CA LEU A 1162 22.82 21.45 14.80
C LEU A 1162 23.30 21.48 16.26
N PRO A 1163 22.46 21.91 17.22
CA PRO A 1163 22.84 21.91 18.63
C PRO A 1163 22.76 20.50 19.23
N GLU A 1164 23.47 20.27 20.35
CA GLU A 1164 23.37 19.01 21.08
C GLU A 1164 21.99 18.82 21.74
N ASP A 1165 21.37 19.91 22.20
CA ASP A 1165 20.06 19.91 22.89
C ASP A 1165 18.85 20.07 21.96
N MET A 1166 18.91 19.48 20.75
CA MET A 1166 17.80 19.42 19.80
C MET A 1166 16.49 18.95 20.47
N LYS A 1167 15.40 19.62 20.10
CA LYS A 1167 14.02 19.40 20.55
C LYS A 1167 13.10 19.24 19.34
N THR A 1168 11.93 18.66 19.56
CA THR A 1168 10.92 18.46 18.51
C THR A 1168 10.48 19.79 17.90
N GLY A 1169 10.44 19.89 16.57
CA GLY A 1169 10.07 21.12 15.87
C GLY A 1169 11.02 22.32 16.08
N MET A 1170 12.25 22.11 16.55
CA MET A 1170 13.23 23.18 16.76
C MET A 1170 13.55 23.91 15.45
N ILE A 1171 13.56 25.25 15.49
CA ILE A 1171 14.03 26.09 14.38
C ILE A 1171 15.56 26.18 14.42
N VAL A 1172 16.22 26.01 13.28
CA VAL A 1172 17.68 26.16 13.12
C VAL A 1172 18.03 27.05 11.91
N PRO A 1173 19.14 27.81 11.98
CA PRO A 1173 19.61 28.62 10.88
C PRO A 1173 20.32 27.78 9.80
N VAL A 1174 20.20 28.24 8.55
CA VAL A 1174 20.90 27.70 7.39
C VAL A 1174 21.66 28.83 6.71
N HIS A 1175 22.98 28.71 6.65
CA HIS A 1175 23.90 29.71 6.11
C HIS A 1175 24.35 29.33 4.69
N LEU A 1176 24.34 30.31 3.78
CA LEU A 1176 24.73 30.16 2.37
C LEU A 1176 26.11 30.78 2.09
N SER A 1177 26.82 30.21 1.12
CA SER A 1177 28.17 30.65 0.69
C SER A 1177 28.26 32.10 0.18
N ASP A 1178 27.13 32.72 -0.16
CA ASP A 1178 27.06 34.12 -0.60
C ASP A 1178 26.82 35.13 0.54
N GLY A 1179 26.71 34.64 1.79
CA GLY A 1179 26.48 35.45 2.98
C GLY A 1179 25.00 35.63 3.36
N ARG A 1180 24.05 35.06 2.59
CA ARG A 1180 22.65 34.97 3.02
C ARG A 1180 22.47 33.89 4.09
N SER A 1181 21.40 33.99 4.86
CA SER A 1181 20.92 32.94 5.76
C SER A 1181 19.41 32.98 5.89
N PHE A 1182 18.81 31.83 6.15
CA PHE A 1182 17.37 31.66 6.39
C PHE A 1182 17.15 30.67 7.54
N GLU A 1183 15.92 30.56 8.03
CA GLU A 1183 15.55 29.66 9.12
C GLU A 1183 14.75 28.45 8.61
N THR A 1184 14.84 27.32 9.32
CA THR A 1184 14.15 26.08 8.96
C THR A 1184 13.70 25.31 10.19
N VAL A 1185 12.55 24.64 10.11
CA VAL A 1185 12.05 23.74 11.16
C VAL A 1185 12.71 22.37 11.00
N LEU A 1186 13.37 21.86 12.05
CA LEU A 1186 13.76 20.46 12.15
C LEU A 1186 12.50 19.60 12.35
N ARG A 1187 12.13 18.83 11.33
CA ARG A 1187 10.91 18.01 11.30
C ARG A 1187 11.10 16.62 11.93
N PHE A 1188 11.76 16.61 13.09
CA PHE A 1188 11.58 15.57 14.10
C PHE A 1188 10.35 15.94 14.92
N ASP A 1189 9.27 15.18 14.76
CA ASP A 1189 7.99 15.52 15.37
C ASP A 1189 7.90 14.95 16.82
N THR A 1190 8.77 14.01 17.18
CA THR A 1190 8.70 13.21 18.42
C THR A 1190 10.08 12.98 19.07
N GLU A 1191 10.14 12.81 20.39
CA GLU A 1191 11.38 12.47 21.11
C GLU A 1191 11.95 11.09 20.71
N VAL A 1192 11.09 10.16 20.30
CA VAL A 1192 11.49 8.85 19.77
C VAL A 1192 12.16 9.02 18.41
N GLU A 1193 11.72 9.96 17.59
CA GLU A 1193 12.40 10.33 16.34
C GLU A 1193 13.76 11.01 16.58
N LEU A 1194 13.87 11.88 17.59
CA LEU A 1194 15.15 12.45 18.01
C LEU A 1194 16.12 11.36 18.53
N MET A 1195 15.60 10.36 19.27
CA MET A 1195 16.39 9.20 19.71
C MET A 1195 16.90 8.38 18.51
N TYR A 1196 16.07 8.11 17.50
CA TYR A 1196 16.52 7.45 16.27
C TYR A 1196 17.60 8.25 15.54
N PHE A 1197 17.44 9.58 15.42
CA PHE A 1197 18.46 10.44 14.82
C PHE A 1197 19.78 10.43 15.60
N ARG A 1198 19.74 10.55 16.93
CA ARG A 1198 20.92 10.44 17.84
C ARG A 1198 21.65 9.11 17.70
N HIS A 1199 20.95 8.02 17.35
CA HIS A 1199 21.57 6.71 17.08
C HIS A 1199 22.08 6.55 15.63
N GLY A 1200 21.80 7.50 14.73
CA GLY A 1200 22.13 7.43 13.30
C GLY A 1200 21.16 6.59 12.47
N GLY A 1201 19.94 6.38 12.97
CA GLY A 1201 18.88 5.57 12.33
C GLY A 1201 18.22 4.59 13.30
N ILE A 1202 17.02 4.13 12.95
CA ILE A 1202 16.17 3.27 13.79
C ILE A 1202 16.71 1.84 13.91
N LEU A 1203 17.30 1.30 12.84
CA LEU A 1203 17.97 -0.01 12.87
C LEU A 1203 19.22 0.05 13.76
N ASN A 1204 19.96 1.17 13.72
CA ASN A 1204 21.12 1.44 14.58
C ASN A 1204 20.70 1.62 16.06
N TYR A 1205 19.50 2.14 16.32
CA TYR A 1205 18.90 2.13 17.64
C TYR A 1205 18.62 0.70 18.11
N MET A 1206 17.93 -0.11 17.31
CA MET A 1206 17.58 -1.48 17.69
C MET A 1206 18.80 -2.39 17.87
N ILE A 1207 19.85 -2.27 17.03
CA ILE A 1207 21.11 -2.99 17.24
C ILE A 1207 21.71 -2.64 18.61
N ARG A 1208 21.71 -1.36 19.02
CA ARG A 1208 22.24 -0.96 20.35
C ARG A 1208 21.39 -1.49 21.50
N LYS A 1209 20.05 -1.43 21.41
CA LYS A 1209 19.14 -2.00 22.44
C LYS A 1209 19.32 -3.52 22.60
N MET A 1210 19.75 -4.23 21.54
CA MET A 1210 19.90 -5.69 21.51
C MET A 1210 21.30 -6.20 21.89
N ILE A 1211 22.25 -5.33 22.26
CA ILE A 1211 23.60 -5.69 22.75
C ILE A 1211 23.89 -5.20 24.17
N GLN A 1212 22.84 -4.77 24.87
CA GLN A 1212 22.82 -4.38 26.28
C GLN A 1212 22.22 -5.52 27.12
#